data_AF-A0A0N6ZHR1-F1
#
_entry.id   AF-A0A0N6ZHR1-F1
#
_cell.length_a   1.000
_cell.length_b   1.000
_cell.length_c   1.000
_cell.angle_alpha   90.00
_cell.angle_beta   90.00
_cell.angle_gamma   90.00
#
_symmetry.space_group_name_H-M   'P 1'
#
loop_
_entity.id
_entity.type
_entity.pdbx_description
1 polymer ?
#
loop_
_entity_poly.entity_id
_entity_poly.type
_entity_poly.pdbx_seq_one_letter_code
_entity_poly.pdbx_strand_id
1 'polypeptide(L)'
;MTHGRAPGAPGAHDAARRALRGLVMAATVRIHRPDAGYALDEPGTFLGSGYFVAPSWVLTCAHVACGGEGDEVVVVYEPAPGRGMSAVSGHVAAALPEGAGPVPGSWPAPDLALVRLSEPVDHECVYLSERPAAYFGEGKVLYAGWTVVDGRLTMLDGTLTVQGTMGGWTTDVQMRLGDNDLPDGVSGGPVIDPERGEVIGVLKSRAGHGRGGTSTGLEQLRTLPAPSGELKTEADDLYQAVVHAHDRYHRDRQRHPDARRHTWADVQSQLGARPGRTLSPDERVQLLGRLADLPPPASTRSLLDLLDSLPDFEAPAPLPAPRGWRDGLGALYEYARDDGALYLVLDYAVHAMTADRPFVASSTPAAEDALWAGVRQAAQRLGPGRRTALVERRKTRLEARGPAPAADTRRTGAPAGGPGGAAAGQSSVLLEIVRRGWEPDRCDWSVFVVRADGEAKRLEEVQRVPLADLATHLSAPLKEAFRQCDTPGRPAVLQVATEHSLLALDVDEWRLGPEEERLGTQRPVVLRCSDRDQLTENGDHGGYAESGDHGDHGGYGDHGDQGGHGGHGEIDGAGGIGGAGGRRGTGAAGAQSAAASNGDYRLDIDEERRARWRWLHAHPVTAAVLDCDDGLRKPVPPVEELRGLSHGTVPVLCRLDPNGREGDTEGLARLVRGGFGVALWRRRHGLPEAVCGEFHRGTLDQIAGPVGAHRLPEAVRDLRFKLRSGRPETFWAHGIALLYDDPHQPLPGTGDLLEAP
;
A
#
# COMPACT_ATOMS: atom_id res chain seq x y z
N MET A 1 16.25 30.39 -61.23
CA MET A 1 15.71 29.07 -61.65
C MET A 1 15.59 28.19 -60.43
N THR A 2 14.35 27.92 -60.06
CA THR A 2 13.86 27.11 -58.95
C THR A 2 14.07 25.63 -59.25
N HIS A 3 14.87 24.93 -58.43
CA HIS A 3 14.76 23.47 -58.33
C HIS A 3 13.93 23.15 -57.09
N GLY A 4 12.63 23.05 -57.31
CA GLY A 4 11.65 22.56 -56.35
C GLY A 4 11.99 21.13 -55.95
N ARG A 5 12.38 20.95 -54.70
CA ARG A 5 12.39 19.64 -54.05
C ARG A 5 10.92 19.32 -53.77
N ALA A 6 10.36 18.38 -54.52
CA ALA A 6 9.04 17.85 -54.23
C ALA A 6 9.02 17.35 -52.76
N PRO A 7 7.95 17.62 -51.98
CA PRO A 7 7.80 17.01 -50.68
C PRO A 7 7.69 15.49 -50.89
N GLY A 8 8.58 14.72 -50.28
CA GLY A 8 8.47 13.26 -50.28
C GLY A 8 7.11 12.84 -49.74
N ALA A 9 6.46 11.87 -50.39
CA ALA A 9 5.21 11.31 -49.90
C ALA A 9 5.38 10.89 -48.41
N PRO A 10 4.47 11.28 -47.51
CA PRO A 10 4.59 10.91 -46.10
C PRO A 10 4.64 9.38 -45.97
N GLY A 11 5.63 8.87 -45.23
CA GLY A 11 5.78 7.43 -45.02
C GLY A 11 4.58 6.84 -44.27
N ALA A 12 4.40 5.52 -44.33
CA ALA A 12 3.31 4.83 -43.61
C ALA A 12 3.29 5.15 -42.10
N HIS A 13 4.47 5.36 -41.50
CA HIS A 13 4.61 5.78 -40.10
C HIS A 13 4.05 7.18 -39.81
N ASP A 14 4.22 8.13 -40.73
CA ASP A 14 3.67 9.48 -40.60
C ASP A 14 2.15 9.50 -40.79
N ALA A 15 1.63 8.59 -41.62
CA ALA A 15 0.18 8.37 -41.74
C ALA A 15 -0.40 7.80 -40.43
N ALA A 16 0.25 6.80 -39.84
CA ALA A 16 -0.17 6.21 -38.57
C ALA A 16 -0.14 7.23 -37.42
N ARG A 17 0.91 8.07 -37.33
CA ARG A 17 0.99 9.15 -36.34
C ARG A 17 -0.11 10.21 -36.51
N ARG A 18 -0.48 10.54 -37.74
CA ARG A 18 -1.62 11.44 -38.01
C ARG A 18 -2.96 10.80 -37.63
N ALA A 19 -3.14 9.53 -37.93
CA ALA A 19 -4.34 8.79 -37.53
C ALA A 19 -4.47 8.71 -36.01
N LEU A 20 -3.36 8.45 -35.30
CA LEU A 20 -3.30 8.49 -33.83
C LEU A 20 -3.76 9.84 -33.28
N ARG A 21 -3.22 10.95 -33.81
CA ARG A 21 -3.66 12.31 -33.40
C ARG A 21 -5.15 12.52 -33.62
N GLY A 22 -5.69 12.08 -34.75
CA GLY A 22 -7.12 12.16 -35.04
C GLY A 22 -7.99 11.40 -34.03
N LEU A 23 -7.58 10.20 -33.62
CA LEU A 23 -8.28 9.42 -32.60
C LEU A 23 -8.24 10.10 -31.22
N VAL A 24 -7.08 10.62 -30.83
CA VAL A 24 -6.91 11.35 -29.56
C VAL A 24 -7.78 12.60 -29.52
N MET A 25 -7.75 13.41 -30.58
CA MET A 25 -8.53 14.64 -30.67
C MET A 25 -10.04 14.35 -30.61
N ALA A 26 -10.50 13.31 -31.31
CA ALA A 26 -11.92 12.90 -31.29
C ALA A 26 -12.40 12.44 -29.91
N ALA A 27 -11.50 11.92 -29.06
CA ALA A 27 -11.81 11.50 -27.70
C ALA A 27 -11.67 12.62 -26.65
N THR A 28 -11.09 13.77 -27.02
CA THR A 28 -10.76 14.88 -26.10
C THR A 28 -11.93 15.84 -25.97
N VAL A 29 -12.33 16.15 -24.74
CA VAL A 29 -13.54 16.92 -24.40
C VAL A 29 -13.20 18.20 -23.64
N ARG A 30 -14.15 19.15 -23.63
CA ARG A 30 -14.15 20.32 -22.74
C ARG A 30 -14.98 20.00 -21.49
N ILE A 31 -14.51 20.46 -20.34
CA ILE A 31 -15.23 20.43 -19.07
C ILE A 31 -15.68 21.85 -18.72
N HIS A 32 -16.97 22.02 -18.48
CA HIS A 32 -17.60 23.30 -18.16
C HIS A 32 -18.38 23.21 -16.83
N ARG A 33 -18.64 24.38 -16.24
CA ARG A 33 -19.55 24.53 -15.08
C ARG A 33 -20.99 24.12 -15.45
N PRO A 34 -21.80 23.60 -14.49
CA PRO A 34 -23.21 23.26 -14.70
C PRO A 34 -24.05 24.41 -15.28
N ASP A 35 -23.84 25.63 -14.79
CA ASP A 35 -24.64 26.81 -15.13
C ASP A 35 -24.34 27.38 -16.54
N ALA A 36 -23.56 26.67 -17.36
CA ALA A 36 -23.19 27.14 -18.69
C ALA A 36 -24.41 27.32 -19.63
N GLY A 37 -25.53 26.65 -19.37
CA GLY A 37 -26.74 26.78 -20.19
C GLY A 37 -26.46 26.61 -21.68
N TYR A 38 -26.85 27.59 -22.50
CA TYR A 38 -26.57 27.62 -23.95
C TYR A 38 -25.23 28.29 -24.31
N ALA A 39 -24.45 28.76 -23.34
CA ALA A 39 -23.20 29.51 -23.50
C ALA A 39 -21.96 28.59 -23.57
N LEU A 40 -22.05 27.48 -24.32
CA LEU A 40 -21.00 26.46 -24.41
C LEU A 40 -19.71 26.93 -25.08
N ASP A 41 -19.79 28.03 -25.84
CA ASP A 41 -18.64 28.65 -26.50
C ASP A 41 -18.09 29.86 -25.73
N GLU A 42 -18.70 30.22 -24.59
CA GLU A 42 -18.19 31.30 -23.73
C GLU A 42 -17.03 30.81 -22.85
N PRO A 43 -15.85 31.45 -22.92
CA PRO A 43 -14.70 31.07 -22.11
C PRO A 43 -14.94 31.09 -20.59
N GLY A 44 -15.88 31.90 -20.10
CA GLY A 44 -16.13 32.07 -18.66
C GLY A 44 -16.68 30.82 -17.95
N THR A 45 -17.25 29.88 -18.70
CA THR A 45 -17.82 28.63 -18.15
C THR A 45 -16.85 27.45 -18.24
N PHE A 46 -15.79 27.59 -19.03
CA PHE A 46 -14.78 26.56 -19.27
C PHE A 46 -13.87 26.38 -18.06
N LEU A 47 -13.71 25.13 -17.62
CA LEU A 47 -12.88 24.74 -16.46
C LEU A 47 -11.57 24.08 -16.89
N GLY A 48 -11.60 23.29 -17.96
CA GLY A 48 -10.43 22.56 -18.44
C GLY A 48 -10.78 21.44 -19.40
N SER A 49 -9.83 20.53 -19.61
CA SER A 49 -9.94 19.44 -20.57
C SER A 49 -10.27 18.11 -19.90
N GLY A 50 -10.73 17.15 -20.69
CA GLY A 50 -10.87 15.76 -20.28
C GLY A 50 -10.81 14.85 -21.49
N TYR A 51 -10.99 13.55 -21.31
CA TYR A 51 -11.14 12.62 -22.43
C TYR A 51 -11.98 11.40 -22.08
N PHE A 52 -12.67 10.85 -23.08
CA PHE A 52 -13.46 9.64 -22.92
C PHE A 52 -12.54 8.43 -22.74
N VAL A 53 -12.75 7.70 -21.63
CA VAL A 53 -11.97 6.50 -21.28
C VAL A 53 -12.79 5.23 -21.41
N ALA A 54 -14.11 5.31 -21.31
CA ALA A 54 -15.02 4.21 -21.54
C ALA A 54 -16.40 4.78 -21.90
N PRO A 55 -17.34 3.97 -22.41
CA PRO A 55 -18.71 4.41 -22.64
C PRO A 55 -19.31 5.08 -21.39
N SER A 56 -19.72 6.33 -21.51
CA SER A 56 -20.27 7.18 -20.43
C SER A 56 -19.29 7.59 -19.33
N TRP A 57 -17.97 7.50 -19.56
CA TRP A 57 -16.93 7.87 -18.59
C TRP A 57 -15.87 8.79 -19.18
N VAL A 58 -15.61 9.88 -18.47
CA VAL A 58 -14.56 10.86 -18.78
C VAL A 58 -13.53 10.88 -17.65
N LEU A 59 -12.25 10.93 -18.01
CA LEU A 59 -11.15 11.16 -17.09
C LEU A 59 -10.63 12.60 -17.26
N THR A 60 -10.36 13.26 -16.14
CA THR A 60 -9.80 14.62 -16.09
C THR A 60 -9.00 14.81 -14.78
N CYS A 61 -8.48 16.01 -14.55
CA CYS A 61 -7.90 16.39 -13.26
C CYS A 61 -8.99 16.69 -12.23
N ALA A 62 -8.72 16.39 -10.96
CA ALA A 62 -9.66 16.68 -9.87
C ALA A 62 -9.87 18.18 -9.69
N HIS A 63 -8.82 19.00 -9.79
CA HIS A 63 -8.97 20.46 -9.72
C HIS A 63 -9.83 21.04 -10.86
N VAL A 64 -9.96 20.34 -11.99
CA VAL A 64 -10.83 20.75 -13.11
C VAL A 64 -12.26 20.36 -12.79
N ALA A 65 -12.50 19.09 -12.46
CA ALA A 65 -13.84 18.57 -12.16
C ALA A 65 -14.48 19.26 -10.94
N CYS A 66 -13.69 19.54 -9.91
CA CYS A 66 -14.13 20.19 -8.67
C CYS A 66 -13.96 21.72 -8.71
N GLY A 67 -13.69 22.31 -9.87
CA GLY A 67 -13.55 23.77 -10.06
C GLY A 67 -14.88 24.53 -10.22
N GLY A 68 -15.99 23.80 -10.32
CA GLY A 68 -17.36 24.33 -10.32
C GLY A 68 -18.02 24.33 -8.94
N GLU A 69 -19.27 24.79 -8.86
CA GLU A 69 -20.11 24.60 -7.67
C GLU A 69 -20.82 23.24 -7.78
N GLY A 70 -20.65 22.38 -6.76
CA GLY A 70 -21.24 21.04 -6.70
C GLY A 70 -20.44 19.95 -7.43
N ASP A 71 -20.92 18.71 -7.34
CA ASP A 71 -20.31 17.52 -7.97
C ASP A 71 -20.83 17.28 -9.41
N GLU A 72 -21.21 18.34 -10.11
CA GLU A 72 -21.76 18.31 -11.47
C GLU A 72 -20.87 19.10 -12.44
N VAL A 73 -20.82 18.64 -13.68
CA VAL A 73 -20.11 19.30 -14.79
C VAL A 73 -20.89 19.13 -16.10
N VAL A 74 -20.61 19.98 -17.08
CA VAL A 74 -21.06 19.79 -18.47
C VAL A 74 -19.87 19.35 -19.32
N VAL A 75 -20.02 18.22 -19.99
CA VAL A 75 -19.02 17.68 -20.92
C VAL A 75 -19.40 18.07 -22.35
N VAL A 76 -18.52 18.82 -23.02
CA VAL A 76 -18.73 19.25 -24.41
C VAL A 76 -17.75 18.52 -25.33
N TYR A 77 -18.27 17.86 -26.36
CA TYR A 77 -17.52 16.94 -27.22
C TYR A 77 -17.99 17.02 -28.67
N GLU A 78 -17.19 16.52 -29.61
CA GLU A 78 -17.58 16.40 -31.00
C GLU A 78 -17.87 14.91 -31.33
N PRO A 79 -19.13 14.51 -31.61
CA PRO A 79 -19.47 13.10 -31.83
C PRO A 79 -18.75 12.47 -33.02
N ALA A 80 -18.45 13.29 -34.03
CA ALA A 80 -17.68 12.87 -35.19
C ALA A 80 -17.06 14.11 -35.84
N PRO A 81 -15.84 14.01 -36.42
CA PRO A 81 -15.21 15.13 -37.09
C PRO A 81 -16.13 15.83 -38.09
N GLY A 82 -16.35 17.13 -37.89
CA GLY A 82 -17.20 17.98 -38.72
C GLY A 82 -18.70 17.91 -38.43
N ARG A 83 -19.15 17.18 -37.39
CA ARG A 83 -20.57 17.14 -36.98
C ARG A 83 -20.97 18.25 -36.00
N GLY A 84 -20.01 19.04 -35.53
CA GLY A 84 -20.26 20.10 -34.56
C GLY A 84 -20.26 19.57 -33.13
N MET A 85 -20.31 20.51 -32.19
CA MET A 85 -20.18 20.24 -30.76
C MET A 85 -21.54 19.85 -30.15
N SER A 86 -21.50 18.84 -29.27
CA SER A 86 -22.61 18.39 -28.44
C SER A 86 -22.23 18.56 -26.96
N ALA A 87 -23.22 18.71 -26.09
CA ALA A 87 -23.03 18.77 -24.65
C ALA A 87 -23.88 17.74 -23.93
N VAL A 88 -23.35 17.20 -22.85
CA VAL A 88 -24.04 16.24 -21.97
C VAL A 88 -23.64 16.52 -20.52
N SER A 89 -24.60 16.43 -19.61
CA SER A 89 -24.33 16.58 -18.18
C SER A 89 -23.54 15.38 -17.64
N GLY A 90 -22.72 15.63 -16.62
CA GLY A 90 -21.95 14.60 -15.94
C GLY A 90 -21.84 14.87 -14.45
N HIS A 91 -21.66 13.80 -13.68
CA HIS A 91 -21.44 13.83 -12.24
C HIS A 91 -20.03 13.35 -11.92
N VAL A 92 -19.33 14.05 -11.02
CA VAL A 92 -18.02 13.66 -10.49
C VAL A 92 -18.17 12.45 -9.57
N ALA A 93 -17.98 11.25 -10.13
CA ALA A 93 -18.14 10.00 -9.42
C ALA A 93 -17.01 9.72 -8.42
N ALA A 94 -15.82 10.27 -8.66
CA ALA A 94 -14.68 10.22 -7.75
C ALA A 94 -13.68 11.33 -8.05
N ALA A 95 -13.02 11.85 -7.01
CA ALA A 95 -11.88 12.76 -7.09
C ALA A 95 -10.79 12.28 -6.13
N LEU A 96 -9.53 12.28 -6.60
CA LEU A 96 -8.38 11.74 -5.88
C LEU A 96 -7.35 12.82 -5.56
N PRO A 97 -6.82 12.87 -4.32
CA PRO A 97 -7.23 12.06 -3.16
C PRO A 97 -8.61 12.50 -2.62
N GLU A 98 -9.31 11.57 -1.97
CA GLU A 98 -10.61 11.83 -1.36
C GLU A 98 -10.52 12.93 -0.28
N GLY A 99 -11.55 13.77 -0.20
CA GLY A 99 -11.66 14.78 0.85
C GLY A 99 -10.69 15.95 0.74
N ALA A 100 -9.90 16.03 -0.33
CA ALA A 100 -9.13 17.25 -0.63
C ALA A 100 -10.11 18.40 -0.88
N GLY A 101 -10.02 19.45 -0.04
CA GLY A 101 -10.82 20.65 -0.21
C GLY A 101 -10.41 21.44 -1.47
N PRO A 102 -11.32 22.21 -2.09
CA PRO A 102 -11.00 23.03 -3.25
C PRO A 102 -10.07 24.17 -2.81
N VAL A 103 -8.77 23.98 -2.96
CA VAL A 103 -7.80 25.07 -2.97
C VAL A 103 -7.55 25.41 -4.44
N PRO A 104 -8.00 26.58 -4.93
CA PRO A 104 -7.82 26.96 -6.33
C PRO A 104 -6.35 26.85 -6.76
N GLY A 105 -6.08 25.98 -7.73
CA GLY A 105 -4.75 25.81 -8.33
C GLY A 105 -3.77 24.87 -7.60
N SER A 106 -4.17 24.20 -6.51
CA SER A 106 -3.24 23.31 -5.77
C SER A 106 -3.90 22.02 -5.25
N TRP A 107 -4.52 21.23 -6.13
CA TRP A 107 -4.99 19.90 -5.75
C TRP A 107 -3.80 18.93 -5.56
N PRO A 108 -3.76 18.16 -4.46
CA PRO A 108 -2.66 17.22 -4.16
C PRO A 108 -2.60 16.06 -5.16
N ALA A 109 -1.43 15.43 -5.31
CA ALA A 109 -1.31 14.22 -6.11
C ALA A 109 -2.25 13.11 -5.59
N PRO A 110 -2.87 12.29 -6.47
CA PRO A 110 -2.62 12.19 -7.92
C PRO A 110 -3.43 13.18 -8.79
N ASP A 111 -4.34 13.98 -8.23
CA ASP A 111 -5.14 14.99 -8.95
C ASP A 111 -5.90 14.40 -10.16
N LEU A 112 -6.68 13.35 -9.90
CA LEU A 112 -7.49 12.64 -10.90
C LEU A 112 -8.97 12.67 -10.52
N ALA A 113 -9.85 12.83 -11.50
CA ALA A 113 -11.28 12.68 -11.32
C ALA A 113 -11.94 11.89 -12.45
N LEU A 114 -12.94 11.09 -12.06
CA LEU A 114 -13.81 10.37 -12.98
C LEU A 114 -15.17 11.06 -13.03
N VAL A 115 -15.60 11.39 -14.24
CA VAL A 115 -16.93 11.95 -14.50
C VAL A 115 -17.78 10.91 -15.20
N ARG A 116 -18.95 10.61 -14.63
CA ARG A 116 -19.97 9.74 -15.21
C ARG A 116 -21.00 10.59 -15.93
N LEU A 117 -21.25 10.32 -17.20
CA LEU A 117 -22.28 11.03 -17.97
C LEU A 117 -23.68 10.64 -17.49
N SER A 118 -24.62 11.59 -17.56
CA SER A 118 -26.02 11.36 -17.20
C SER A 118 -26.77 10.46 -18.19
N GLU A 119 -26.32 10.44 -19.45
CA GLU A 119 -26.87 9.61 -20.51
C GLU A 119 -25.75 9.07 -21.44
N PRO A 120 -25.96 7.90 -22.07
CA PRO A 120 -24.99 7.34 -22.99
C PRO A 120 -24.95 8.16 -24.29
N VAL A 121 -23.73 8.45 -24.76
CA VAL A 121 -23.49 9.18 -26.01
C VAL A 121 -22.54 8.41 -26.92
N ASP A 122 -22.61 8.68 -28.22
CA ASP A 122 -21.65 8.13 -29.20
C ASP A 122 -20.36 8.97 -29.19
N HIS A 123 -19.22 8.31 -28.96
CA HIS A 123 -17.90 8.94 -28.87
C HIS A 123 -16.78 7.93 -29.13
N GLU A 124 -15.60 8.44 -29.45
CA GLU A 124 -14.39 7.65 -29.50
C GLU A 124 -13.74 7.61 -28.10
N CYS A 125 -13.49 6.42 -27.56
CA CYS A 125 -12.66 6.27 -26.36
C CYS A 125 -11.18 6.23 -26.72
N VAL A 126 -10.33 6.80 -25.86
CA VAL A 126 -8.88 6.57 -25.95
C VAL A 126 -8.53 5.13 -25.59
N TYR A 127 -7.39 4.64 -26.08
CA TYR A 127 -6.80 3.39 -25.59
C TYR A 127 -5.88 3.68 -24.40
N LEU A 128 -6.29 3.27 -23.21
CA LEU A 128 -5.46 3.34 -22.00
C LEU A 128 -4.28 2.36 -22.12
N SER A 129 -3.12 2.69 -21.57
CA SER A 129 -2.03 1.73 -21.38
C SER A 129 -2.36 0.79 -20.22
N GLU A 130 -1.93 -0.46 -20.28
CA GLU A 130 -2.01 -1.44 -19.18
C GLU A 130 -0.70 -1.54 -18.40
N ARG A 131 0.33 -0.82 -18.86
CA ARG A 131 1.66 -0.90 -18.27
C ARG A 131 1.63 -0.50 -16.79
N PRO A 132 2.42 -1.18 -15.95
CA PRO A 132 2.40 -0.96 -14.51
C PRO A 132 3.25 0.24 -14.05
N ALA A 133 3.92 0.95 -14.95
CA ALA A 133 4.92 1.96 -14.63
C ALA A 133 4.34 3.39 -14.60
N ALA A 134 4.71 4.17 -13.58
CA ALA A 134 4.47 5.62 -13.54
C ALA A 134 5.41 6.41 -14.47
N TYR A 135 6.46 5.77 -14.97
CA TYR A 135 7.49 6.38 -15.82
C TYR A 135 7.78 5.53 -17.06
N PHE A 136 7.78 6.16 -18.23
CA PHE A 136 7.91 5.48 -19.52
C PHE A 136 9.20 5.81 -20.29
N GLY A 137 10.18 6.43 -19.62
CA GLY A 137 11.48 6.79 -20.19
C GLY A 137 11.63 8.27 -20.58
N GLU A 138 12.85 8.66 -20.96
CA GLU A 138 13.23 10.04 -21.35
C GLU A 138 12.84 10.38 -22.81
N GLY A 139 11.57 10.10 -23.15
CA GLY A 139 11.05 10.19 -24.50
C GLY A 139 10.32 11.49 -24.84
N LYS A 140 9.76 11.54 -26.06
CA LYS A 140 8.76 12.51 -26.45
C LYS A 140 7.37 11.92 -26.24
N VAL A 141 6.49 12.67 -25.61
CA VAL A 141 5.07 12.36 -25.48
C VAL A 141 4.26 13.33 -26.33
N LEU A 142 3.04 12.93 -26.71
CA LEU A 142 2.05 13.83 -27.27
C LEU A 142 1.06 14.23 -26.18
N TYR A 143 0.46 15.41 -26.32
CA TYR A 143 -0.70 15.82 -25.54
C TYR A 143 -1.76 16.42 -26.44
N ALA A 144 -3.01 16.40 -25.97
CA ALA A 144 -4.12 17.14 -26.55
C ALA A 144 -4.95 17.78 -25.44
N GLY A 145 -5.59 18.90 -25.73
CA GLY A 145 -6.45 19.59 -24.78
C GLY A 145 -7.15 20.80 -25.42
N TRP A 146 -7.92 21.51 -24.61
CA TRP A 146 -8.59 22.74 -24.97
C TRP A 146 -8.00 23.91 -24.20
N THR A 147 -7.98 25.08 -24.82
CA THR A 147 -7.49 26.32 -24.20
C THR A 147 -8.28 27.50 -24.77
N VAL A 148 -8.15 28.66 -24.14
CA VAL A 148 -8.68 29.92 -24.66
C VAL A 148 -7.54 30.66 -25.38
N VAL A 149 -7.73 30.95 -26.67
CA VAL A 149 -6.80 31.76 -27.48
C VAL A 149 -7.60 32.94 -28.03
N ASP A 150 -7.15 34.16 -27.77
CA ASP A 150 -7.83 35.40 -28.20
C ASP A 150 -9.34 35.42 -27.85
N GLY A 151 -9.70 34.93 -26.66
CA GLY A 151 -11.08 34.84 -26.18
C GLY A 151 -11.92 33.74 -26.84
N ARG A 152 -11.30 32.80 -27.56
CA ARG A 152 -11.99 31.68 -28.25
C ARG A 152 -11.49 30.33 -27.78
N LEU A 153 -12.41 29.43 -27.46
CA LEU A 153 -12.09 28.04 -27.15
C LEU A 153 -11.51 27.34 -28.37
N THR A 154 -10.31 26.80 -28.23
CA THR A 154 -9.52 26.21 -29.31
C THR A 154 -8.88 24.92 -28.82
N MET A 155 -8.96 23.87 -29.64
CA MET A 155 -8.24 22.62 -29.37
C MET A 155 -6.76 22.79 -29.72
N LEU A 156 -5.89 22.34 -28.82
CA LEU A 156 -4.44 22.39 -28.93
C LEU A 156 -3.87 20.98 -28.76
N ASP A 157 -2.96 20.60 -29.66
CA ASP A 157 -2.14 19.39 -29.51
C ASP A 157 -0.66 19.72 -29.73
N GLY A 158 0.22 18.92 -29.14
CA GLY A 158 1.65 19.17 -29.23
C GLY A 158 2.51 18.03 -28.73
N THR A 159 3.83 18.21 -28.82
CA THR A 159 4.82 17.28 -28.27
C THR A 159 5.48 17.87 -27.03
N LEU A 160 5.65 17.08 -25.98
CA LEU A 160 6.42 17.42 -24.79
C LEU A 160 7.59 16.45 -24.64
N THR A 161 8.67 16.90 -24.01
CA THR A 161 9.79 16.03 -23.61
C THR A 161 9.61 15.61 -22.16
N VAL A 162 9.90 14.34 -21.86
CA VAL A 162 9.95 13.85 -20.48
C VAL A 162 11.29 14.24 -19.88
N GLN A 163 11.27 14.99 -18.77
CA GLN A 163 12.45 15.51 -18.07
C GLN A 163 12.69 14.80 -16.72
N GLY A 164 12.25 13.55 -16.58
CA GLY A 164 12.33 12.76 -15.35
C GLY A 164 11.02 12.71 -14.58
N THR A 165 11.10 12.53 -13.25
CA THR A 165 9.94 12.39 -12.36
C THR A 165 9.94 13.41 -11.23
N MET A 166 8.76 13.65 -10.64
CA MET A 166 8.53 14.40 -9.41
C MET A 166 7.87 13.45 -8.40
N GLY A 167 8.24 13.50 -7.12
CA GLY A 167 7.75 12.58 -6.08
C GLY A 167 8.80 11.55 -5.62
N GLY A 168 9.83 11.25 -6.43
CA GLY A 168 10.91 10.35 -6.02
C GLY A 168 10.51 8.87 -6.15
N TRP A 169 10.73 8.07 -5.09
CA TRP A 169 10.46 6.62 -5.03
C TRP A 169 9.14 6.25 -4.35
N THR A 170 8.27 7.23 -4.10
CA THR A 170 6.99 7.10 -3.39
C THR A 170 5.87 6.63 -4.33
N THR A 171 4.62 6.56 -3.85
CA THR A 171 3.47 6.14 -4.66
C THR A 171 2.84 7.25 -5.49
N ASP A 172 3.22 8.52 -5.26
CA ASP A 172 2.66 9.72 -5.93
C ASP A 172 3.55 10.26 -7.07
N VAL A 173 4.40 9.41 -7.64
CA VAL A 173 5.31 9.79 -8.72
C VAL A 173 4.55 10.34 -9.92
N GLN A 174 4.95 11.51 -10.39
CA GLN A 174 4.46 12.12 -11.62
C GLN A 174 5.60 12.29 -12.62
N MET A 175 5.31 12.15 -13.91
CA MET A 175 6.27 12.49 -14.95
C MET A 175 6.41 14.00 -15.05
N ARG A 176 7.64 14.51 -15.05
CA ARG A 176 7.93 15.92 -15.30
C ARG A 176 8.02 16.16 -16.80
N LEU A 177 7.22 17.08 -17.32
CA LEU A 177 7.16 17.44 -18.73
C LEU A 177 7.88 18.78 -18.96
N GLY A 178 8.63 18.86 -20.05
CA GLY A 178 9.57 19.94 -20.32
C GLY A 178 8.96 21.31 -20.63
N ASP A 179 9.86 22.28 -20.84
CA ASP A 179 9.64 23.73 -20.69
C ASP A 179 8.73 24.42 -21.72
N ASN A 180 7.88 23.67 -22.45
CA ASN A 180 6.85 24.31 -23.26
C ASN A 180 5.88 25.07 -22.35
N ASP A 181 5.47 26.26 -22.79
CA ASP A 181 4.40 26.99 -22.13
C ASP A 181 3.08 26.23 -22.38
N LEU A 182 2.60 25.54 -21.35
CA LEU A 182 1.31 24.87 -21.36
C LEU A 182 0.24 25.91 -20.96
N PRO A 183 -0.66 26.31 -21.87
CA PRO A 183 -1.63 27.36 -21.58
C PRO A 183 -2.72 26.85 -20.63
N ASP A 184 -3.39 27.79 -19.96
CA ASP A 184 -4.49 27.45 -19.04
C ASP A 184 -5.63 26.73 -19.78
N GLY A 185 -6.16 25.69 -19.14
CA GLY A 185 -7.27 24.88 -19.66
C GLY A 185 -6.88 23.51 -20.24
N VAL A 186 -5.61 23.30 -20.61
CA VAL A 186 -5.18 21.99 -21.14
C VAL A 186 -5.09 20.90 -20.07
N SER A 187 -5.11 21.29 -18.79
CA SER A 187 -5.18 20.36 -17.64
C SER A 187 -6.37 19.40 -17.78
N GLY A 188 -6.12 18.13 -17.48
CA GLY A 188 -7.07 17.04 -17.66
C GLY A 188 -7.01 16.38 -19.04
N GLY A 189 -6.28 16.94 -20.01
CA GLY A 189 -6.08 16.35 -21.33
C GLY A 189 -5.21 15.07 -21.30
N PRO A 190 -5.30 14.19 -22.32
CA PRO A 190 -4.53 12.94 -22.36
C PRO A 190 -3.05 13.19 -22.69
N VAL A 191 -2.16 12.42 -22.07
CA VAL A 191 -0.73 12.28 -22.42
C VAL A 191 -0.52 10.93 -23.09
N ILE A 192 0.13 10.92 -24.26
CA ILE A 192 0.18 9.77 -25.17
C ILE A 192 1.63 9.37 -25.47
N ASP A 193 1.90 8.07 -25.44
CA ASP A 193 3.11 7.46 -25.99
C ASP A 193 2.96 7.34 -27.51
N PRO A 194 3.68 8.17 -28.32
CA PRO A 194 3.54 8.16 -29.77
C PRO A 194 4.26 6.98 -30.45
N GLU A 195 5.08 6.22 -29.72
CA GLU A 195 5.70 5.00 -30.25
C GLU A 195 4.73 3.84 -30.16
N ARG A 196 3.99 3.74 -29.04
CA ARG A 196 3.06 2.63 -28.79
C ARG A 196 1.62 2.93 -29.17
N GLY A 197 1.24 4.19 -29.32
CA GLY A 197 -0.14 4.60 -29.58
C GLY A 197 -1.06 4.29 -28.41
N GLU A 198 -0.64 4.65 -27.19
CA GLU A 198 -1.34 4.37 -25.94
C GLU A 198 -1.37 5.65 -25.09
N VAL A 199 -2.49 5.93 -24.42
CA VAL A 199 -2.55 6.98 -23.39
C VAL A 199 -1.85 6.46 -22.13
N ILE A 200 -0.98 7.28 -21.56
CA ILE A 200 -0.11 6.93 -20.44
C ILE A 200 -0.31 7.80 -19.20
N GLY A 201 -1.08 8.89 -19.32
CA GLY A 201 -1.38 9.74 -18.17
C GLY A 201 -2.32 10.89 -18.48
N VAL A 202 -2.58 11.69 -17.44
CA VAL A 202 -3.40 12.91 -17.47
C VAL A 202 -2.48 14.11 -17.31
N LEU A 203 -2.61 15.08 -18.21
CA LEU A 203 -1.79 16.30 -18.21
C LEU A 203 -2.22 17.24 -17.08
N LYS A 204 -1.24 17.75 -16.34
CA LYS A 204 -1.41 18.84 -15.36
C LYS A 204 -0.51 20.00 -15.75
N SER A 205 -1.10 21.13 -16.15
CA SER A 205 -0.34 22.37 -16.33
C SER A 205 0.01 22.97 -14.96
N ARG A 206 1.08 23.78 -14.91
CA ARG A 206 1.42 24.54 -13.70
C ARG A 206 0.62 25.84 -13.66
N ALA A 207 0.10 26.19 -12.48
CA ALA A 207 -0.46 27.51 -12.24
C ALA A 207 0.63 28.60 -12.33
N GLY A 208 0.30 29.75 -12.91
CA GLY A 208 1.10 30.99 -12.80
C GLY A 208 2.26 31.18 -13.78
N HIS A 209 2.04 30.98 -15.09
CA HIS A 209 3.05 31.19 -16.16
C HIS A 209 4.38 30.43 -15.95
N GLY A 210 4.38 29.38 -15.11
CA GLY A 210 5.53 28.51 -14.93
C GLY A 210 5.73 27.63 -16.15
N ARG A 211 6.98 27.49 -16.61
CA ARG A 211 7.30 26.61 -17.74
C ARG A 211 7.03 25.14 -17.41
N GLY A 212 6.51 24.41 -18.40
CA GLY A 212 6.26 22.97 -18.36
C GLY A 212 5.05 22.53 -17.53
N GLY A 213 4.97 21.22 -17.27
CA GLY A 213 3.85 20.60 -16.56
C GLY A 213 4.24 19.27 -15.94
N THR A 214 3.27 18.59 -15.35
CA THR A 214 3.42 17.20 -14.91
C THR A 214 2.38 16.33 -15.59
N SER A 215 2.60 15.01 -15.55
CA SER A 215 1.60 14.02 -15.93
C SER A 215 1.45 13.03 -14.80
N THR A 216 0.22 12.85 -14.33
CA THR A 216 -0.14 11.75 -13.45
C THR A 216 -0.32 10.49 -14.29
N GLY A 217 0.30 9.38 -13.90
CA GLY A 217 0.20 8.10 -14.59
C GLY A 217 -1.17 7.44 -14.42
N LEU A 218 -1.57 6.60 -15.39
CA LEU A 218 -2.87 5.91 -15.35
C LEU A 218 -2.94 4.82 -14.28
N GLU A 219 -1.80 4.28 -13.84
CA GLU A 219 -1.73 3.32 -12.74
C GLU A 219 -2.32 3.86 -11.45
N GLN A 220 -2.35 5.18 -11.27
CA GLN A 220 -2.96 5.85 -10.13
C GLN A 220 -4.48 5.64 -10.05
N LEU A 221 -5.16 5.29 -11.15
CA LEU A 221 -6.58 4.91 -11.10
C LEU A 221 -6.83 3.69 -10.20
N ARG A 222 -5.81 2.85 -9.97
CA ARG A 222 -5.92 1.71 -9.05
C ARG A 222 -6.15 2.15 -7.60
N THR A 223 -5.81 3.40 -7.25
CA THR A 223 -6.04 4.01 -5.93
C THR A 223 -7.46 4.53 -5.71
N LEU A 224 -8.33 4.45 -6.73
CA LEU A 224 -9.76 4.73 -6.55
C LEU A 224 -10.31 3.97 -5.34
N PRO A 225 -11.24 4.54 -4.59
CA PRO A 225 -11.79 3.89 -3.39
C PRO A 225 -12.22 2.46 -3.69
N ALA A 226 -11.74 1.53 -2.86
CA ALA A 226 -12.18 0.14 -2.92
C ALA A 226 -13.47 -0.01 -2.11
N PRO A 227 -14.46 -0.77 -2.59
CA PRO A 227 -15.66 -1.01 -1.82
C PRO A 227 -15.32 -1.78 -0.54
N SER A 228 -15.90 -1.35 0.58
CA SER A 228 -15.66 -1.94 1.91
C SER A 228 -16.51 -3.19 2.19
N GLY A 229 -17.50 -3.49 1.35
CA GLY A 229 -18.45 -4.59 1.50
C GLY A 229 -18.31 -5.70 0.46
N GLU A 230 -19.19 -6.70 0.56
CA GLU A 230 -19.28 -7.77 -0.42
C GLU A 230 -19.69 -7.22 -1.79
N LEU A 231 -18.84 -7.46 -2.79
CA LEU A 231 -19.09 -7.16 -4.19
C LEU A 231 -20.16 -8.10 -4.76
N LYS A 232 -21.25 -7.55 -5.27
CA LYS A 232 -22.35 -8.31 -5.89
C LYS A 232 -22.38 -8.13 -7.40
N THR A 233 -21.91 -6.98 -7.87
CA THR A 233 -21.87 -6.63 -9.29
C THR A 233 -20.59 -5.88 -9.64
N GLU A 234 -20.26 -5.81 -10.92
CA GLU A 234 -19.13 -5.02 -11.42
C GLU A 234 -19.28 -3.53 -11.09
N ALA A 235 -20.52 -3.01 -11.05
CA ALA A 235 -20.80 -1.60 -10.80
C ALA A 235 -20.51 -1.17 -9.35
N ASP A 236 -20.31 -2.12 -8.43
CA ASP A 236 -19.99 -1.83 -7.03
C ASP A 236 -18.53 -1.36 -6.87
N ASP A 237 -17.68 -1.55 -7.88
CA ASP A 237 -16.29 -1.09 -7.93
C ASP A 237 -16.07 -0.17 -9.14
N LEU A 238 -15.87 1.13 -8.89
CA LEU A 238 -15.67 2.14 -9.94
C LEU A 238 -14.49 1.82 -10.89
N TYR A 239 -13.38 1.32 -10.35
CA TYR A 239 -12.23 0.97 -11.17
C TYR A 239 -12.56 -0.17 -12.12
N GLN A 240 -13.20 -1.23 -11.61
CA GLN A 240 -13.56 -2.39 -12.43
C GLN A 240 -14.60 -2.00 -13.48
N ALA A 241 -15.62 -1.22 -13.11
CA ALA A 241 -16.67 -0.76 -14.03
C ALA A 241 -16.08 0.02 -15.21
N VAL A 242 -15.15 0.95 -14.96
CA VAL A 242 -14.53 1.76 -16.02
C VAL A 242 -13.59 0.91 -16.89
N VAL A 243 -12.69 0.15 -16.27
CA VAL A 243 -11.67 -0.62 -17.01
C VAL A 243 -12.30 -1.76 -17.83
N HIS A 244 -13.30 -2.46 -17.29
CA HIS A 244 -14.01 -3.48 -18.04
C HIS A 244 -14.82 -2.87 -19.20
N ALA A 245 -15.50 -1.73 -18.99
CA ALA A 245 -16.21 -1.03 -20.05
C ALA A 245 -15.26 -0.55 -21.16
N HIS A 246 -14.07 -0.04 -20.81
CA HIS A 246 -13.02 0.32 -21.76
C HIS A 246 -12.58 -0.88 -22.61
N ASP A 247 -12.25 -2.01 -21.98
CA ASP A 247 -11.74 -3.18 -22.67
C ASP A 247 -12.80 -3.82 -23.58
N ARG A 248 -14.07 -3.84 -23.14
CA ARG A 248 -15.20 -4.25 -23.97
C ARG A 248 -15.41 -3.30 -25.16
N TYR A 249 -15.34 -1.99 -24.95
CA TYR A 249 -15.48 -1.00 -26.02
C TYR A 249 -14.46 -1.23 -27.14
N HIS A 250 -13.17 -1.36 -26.83
CA HIS A 250 -12.15 -1.53 -27.87
C HIS A 250 -12.31 -2.84 -28.62
N ARG A 251 -12.69 -3.93 -27.94
CA ARG A 251 -13.01 -5.21 -28.60
C ARG A 251 -14.18 -5.08 -29.56
N ASP A 252 -15.26 -4.46 -29.11
CA ASP A 252 -16.51 -4.39 -29.87
C ASP A 252 -16.34 -3.42 -31.05
N ARG A 253 -15.64 -2.30 -30.84
CA ARG A 253 -15.24 -1.35 -31.88
C ARG A 253 -14.37 -1.98 -32.97
N GLN A 254 -13.46 -2.88 -32.58
CA GLN A 254 -12.60 -3.63 -33.52
C GLN A 254 -13.37 -4.66 -34.35
N ARG A 255 -14.47 -5.22 -33.81
CA ARG A 255 -15.32 -6.19 -34.53
C ARG A 255 -16.41 -5.54 -35.38
N HIS A 256 -16.64 -4.23 -35.22
CA HIS A 256 -17.79 -3.56 -35.81
C HIS A 256 -17.70 -3.55 -37.35
N PRO A 257 -18.72 -4.06 -38.08
CA PRO A 257 -18.70 -4.14 -39.54
C PRO A 257 -18.56 -2.78 -40.24
N ASP A 258 -19.11 -1.72 -39.65
CA ASP A 258 -19.03 -0.34 -40.17
C ASP A 258 -17.78 0.44 -39.71
N ALA A 259 -16.70 -0.24 -39.31
CA ALA A 259 -15.42 0.39 -38.99
C ALA A 259 -14.75 0.99 -40.25
N ARG A 260 -15.36 2.02 -40.85
CA ARG A 260 -14.80 2.79 -41.97
C ARG A 260 -13.65 3.70 -41.53
N ARG A 261 -13.46 3.87 -40.21
CA ARG A 261 -12.39 4.63 -39.57
C ARG A 261 -11.42 3.67 -38.90
N HIS A 262 -10.13 3.97 -39.01
CA HIS A 262 -9.07 3.23 -38.29
C HIS A 262 -9.41 3.13 -36.81
N THR A 263 -9.29 1.92 -36.25
CA THR A 263 -9.36 1.71 -34.81
C THR A 263 -7.99 1.99 -34.18
N TRP A 264 -7.96 2.03 -32.85
CA TRP A 264 -6.69 2.07 -32.11
C TRP A 264 -5.80 0.88 -32.43
N ALA A 265 -6.35 -0.33 -32.52
CA ALA A 265 -5.59 -1.53 -32.84
C ALA A 265 -4.99 -1.47 -34.28
N ASP A 266 -5.71 -0.90 -35.25
CA ASP A 266 -5.22 -0.69 -36.61
C ASP A 266 -4.03 0.29 -36.63
N VAL A 267 -4.16 1.42 -35.93
CA VAL A 267 -3.10 2.43 -35.84
C VAL A 267 -1.88 1.87 -35.12
N GLN A 268 -2.06 1.17 -34.01
CA GLN A 268 -0.97 0.52 -33.26
C GLN A 268 -0.22 -0.53 -34.11
N SER A 269 -0.94 -1.26 -34.96
CA SER A 269 -0.34 -2.22 -35.89
C SER A 269 0.56 -1.54 -36.93
N GLN A 270 0.17 -0.35 -37.39
CA GLN A 270 0.94 0.44 -38.37
C GLN A 270 2.12 1.20 -37.76
N LEU A 271 2.05 1.57 -36.47
CA LEU A 271 3.16 2.21 -35.75
C LEU A 271 4.37 1.27 -35.55
N GLY A 272 4.20 -0.03 -35.80
CA GLY A 272 5.30 -1.00 -35.75
C GLY A 272 5.82 -1.24 -34.33
N ALA A 273 4.91 -1.37 -33.36
CA ALA A 273 5.26 -1.63 -31.97
C ALA A 273 6.27 -2.80 -31.85
N ARG A 274 7.33 -2.56 -31.08
CA ARG A 274 8.61 -3.28 -30.94
C ARG A 274 8.59 -4.84 -31.04
N PRO A 275 9.76 -5.46 -31.34
CA PRO A 275 10.02 -6.88 -31.09
C PRO A 275 9.68 -7.28 -29.65
N GLY A 276 9.12 -8.48 -29.45
CA GLY A 276 8.77 -9.03 -28.13
C GLY A 276 7.28 -9.05 -27.78
N ARG A 277 6.42 -8.41 -28.58
CA ARG A 277 4.97 -8.56 -28.40
C ARG A 277 4.50 -9.92 -28.92
N THR A 278 4.00 -10.73 -27.98
CA THR A 278 3.52 -12.07 -28.29
C THR A 278 2.14 -12.11 -28.95
N LEU A 279 1.28 -11.14 -28.63
CA LEU A 279 -0.01 -10.93 -29.29
C LEU A 279 0.06 -9.69 -30.20
N SER A 280 -0.62 -9.76 -31.34
CA SER A 280 -0.87 -8.56 -32.15
C SER A 280 -1.78 -7.56 -31.39
N PRO A 281 -1.83 -6.27 -31.77
CA PRO A 281 -2.76 -5.31 -31.17
C PRO A 281 -4.23 -5.78 -31.21
N ASP A 282 -4.65 -6.40 -32.33
CA ASP A 282 -5.97 -7.01 -32.45
C ASP A 282 -6.15 -8.15 -31.43
N GLU A 283 -5.25 -9.14 -31.41
CA GLU A 283 -5.33 -10.28 -30.48
C GLU A 283 -5.34 -9.82 -29.02
N ARG A 284 -4.59 -8.77 -28.70
CA ARG A 284 -4.52 -8.18 -27.36
C ARG A 284 -5.82 -7.50 -26.94
N VAL A 285 -6.42 -6.70 -27.81
CA VAL A 285 -7.75 -6.10 -27.56
C VAL A 285 -8.82 -7.19 -27.42
N GLN A 286 -8.74 -8.25 -28.23
CA GLN A 286 -9.63 -9.40 -28.12
C GLN A 286 -9.45 -10.17 -26.80
N LEU A 287 -8.23 -10.29 -26.28
CA LEU A 287 -7.97 -10.92 -24.98
C LEU A 287 -8.49 -10.06 -23.82
N LEU A 288 -8.14 -8.76 -23.80
CA LEU A 288 -8.58 -7.82 -22.78
C LEU A 288 -10.10 -7.75 -22.69
N GLY A 289 -10.79 -7.64 -23.83
CA GLY A 289 -12.26 -7.63 -23.83
C GLY A 289 -12.86 -8.93 -23.29
N ARG A 290 -12.24 -10.10 -23.52
CA ARG A 290 -12.72 -11.38 -22.94
C ARG A 290 -12.44 -11.47 -21.43
N LEU A 291 -11.31 -10.95 -20.96
CA LEU A 291 -11.03 -10.84 -19.53
C LEU A 291 -12.05 -9.92 -18.83
N ALA A 292 -12.45 -8.82 -19.49
CA ALA A 292 -13.46 -7.89 -19.02
C ALA A 292 -14.92 -8.42 -19.05
N ASP A 293 -15.16 -9.58 -19.67
CA ASP A 293 -16.46 -10.28 -19.57
C ASP A 293 -16.50 -11.19 -18.31
N LEU A 294 -15.36 -11.44 -17.67
CA LEU A 294 -15.31 -12.16 -16.39
C LEU A 294 -15.53 -11.18 -15.23
N PRO A 295 -16.17 -11.61 -14.12
CA PRO A 295 -16.10 -10.86 -12.87
C PRO A 295 -14.63 -10.65 -12.45
N PRO A 296 -14.33 -9.57 -11.71
CA PRO A 296 -12.96 -9.23 -11.31
C PRO A 296 -12.32 -10.29 -10.40
N PRO A 297 -10.99 -10.22 -10.15
CA PRO A 297 -10.34 -11.06 -9.15
C PRO A 297 -11.01 -10.92 -7.77
N ALA A 298 -11.03 -11.99 -6.98
CA ALA A 298 -11.62 -11.96 -5.63
C ALA A 298 -10.95 -10.96 -4.68
N SER A 299 -9.66 -10.71 -4.85
CA SER A 299 -8.88 -9.70 -4.12
C SER A 299 -7.59 -9.37 -4.85
N THR A 300 -6.95 -8.24 -4.49
CA THR A 300 -5.59 -7.93 -4.97
C THR A 300 -4.59 -9.00 -4.55
N ARG A 301 -4.67 -9.51 -3.30
CA ARG A 301 -3.82 -10.64 -2.86
C ARG A 301 -3.95 -11.86 -3.76
N SER A 302 -5.18 -12.27 -4.11
CA SER A 302 -5.40 -13.41 -5.00
C SER A 302 -4.81 -13.23 -6.41
N LEU A 303 -4.79 -11.99 -6.91
CA LEU A 303 -4.16 -11.69 -8.19
C LEU A 303 -2.62 -11.72 -8.09
N LEU A 304 -2.06 -11.22 -6.99
CA LEU A 304 -0.61 -11.32 -6.72
C LEU A 304 -0.18 -12.78 -6.55
N ASP A 305 -0.92 -13.59 -5.78
CA ASP A 305 -0.68 -15.03 -5.63
C ASP A 305 -0.70 -15.75 -6.99
N LEU A 306 -1.64 -15.36 -7.86
CA LEU A 306 -1.73 -15.91 -9.21
C LEU A 306 -0.48 -15.57 -10.02
N LEU A 307 -0.03 -14.31 -10.00
CA LEU A 307 1.19 -13.88 -10.70
C LEU A 307 2.42 -14.61 -10.14
N ASP A 308 2.55 -14.69 -8.81
CA ASP A 308 3.63 -15.41 -8.11
C ASP A 308 3.63 -16.93 -8.44
N SER A 309 2.48 -17.49 -8.85
CA SER A 309 2.34 -18.90 -9.24
C SER A 309 2.73 -19.22 -10.69
N LEU A 310 2.99 -18.21 -11.51
CA LEU A 310 3.37 -18.40 -12.91
C LEU A 310 4.83 -18.88 -13.00
N PRO A 311 5.13 -19.90 -13.83
CA PRO A 311 6.46 -20.47 -13.90
C PRO A 311 7.47 -19.49 -14.48
N ASP A 312 8.66 -19.39 -13.87
CA ASP A 312 9.76 -18.54 -14.32
C ASP A 312 9.38 -17.04 -14.48
N PHE A 313 8.35 -16.60 -13.75
CA PHE A 313 7.92 -15.20 -13.73
C PHE A 313 8.27 -14.56 -12.39
N GLU A 314 9.28 -13.70 -12.41
CA GLU A 314 9.66 -12.86 -11.29
C GLU A 314 9.51 -11.40 -11.69
N ALA A 315 8.66 -10.67 -10.98
CA ALA A 315 8.44 -9.25 -11.20
C ALA A 315 8.22 -8.53 -9.88
N PRO A 316 8.75 -7.30 -9.73
CA PRO A 316 8.37 -6.47 -8.60
C PRO A 316 6.87 -6.17 -8.68
N ALA A 317 6.14 -6.40 -7.59
CA ALA A 317 4.76 -5.94 -7.49
C ALA A 317 4.74 -4.41 -7.69
N PRO A 318 4.03 -3.90 -8.72
CA PRO A 318 4.01 -2.48 -9.00
C PRO A 318 3.24 -1.72 -7.92
N LEU A 319 3.54 -0.44 -7.77
CA LEU A 319 2.81 0.46 -6.87
C LEU A 319 2.16 1.57 -7.70
N PRO A 320 0.84 1.78 -7.56
CA PRO A 320 -0.12 0.99 -6.77
C PRO A 320 -0.32 -0.45 -7.32
N ALA A 321 -0.59 -1.40 -6.42
CA ALA A 321 -0.73 -2.82 -6.77
C ALA A 321 -1.85 -3.10 -7.79
N PRO A 322 -1.73 -4.13 -8.63
CA PRO A 322 -2.73 -4.46 -9.66
C PRO A 322 -4.11 -4.72 -9.03
N ARG A 323 -5.20 -4.35 -9.73
CA ARG A 323 -6.57 -4.48 -9.20
C ARG A 323 -7.48 -5.31 -10.12
N GLY A 324 -7.27 -5.27 -11.43
CA GLY A 324 -8.06 -6.02 -12.42
C GLY A 324 -7.23 -6.99 -13.27
N TRP A 325 -7.89 -7.86 -14.03
CA TRP A 325 -7.23 -8.82 -14.93
C TRP A 325 -6.32 -8.14 -15.96
N ARG A 326 -6.70 -6.94 -16.40
CA ARG A 326 -5.89 -6.09 -17.28
C ARG A 326 -4.51 -5.77 -16.68
N ASP A 327 -4.45 -5.49 -15.38
CA ASP A 327 -3.21 -5.11 -14.72
C ASP A 327 -2.22 -6.27 -14.64
N GLY A 328 -2.73 -7.49 -14.37
CA GLY A 328 -1.91 -8.70 -14.39
C GLY A 328 -1.34 -8.97 -15.78
N LEU A 329 -2.16 -8.81 -16.83
CA LEU A 329 -1.66 -8.91 -18.21
C LEU A 329 -0.59 -7.85 -18.52
N GLY A 330 -0.77 -6.62 -18.04
CA GLY A 330 0.20 -5.55 -18.20
C GLY A 330 1.54 -5.82 -17.51
N ALA A 331 1.53 -6.41 -16.32
CA ALA A 331 2.75 -6.87 -15.65
C ALA A 331 3.51 -7.92 -16.47
N LEU A 332 2.80 -8.87 -17.09
CA LEU A 332 3.44 -9.87 -17.97
C LEU A 332 4.10 -9.21 -19.17
N TYR A 333 3.46 -8.24 -19.83
CA TYR A 333 4.06 -7.57 -20.97
C TYR A 333 5.26 -6.68 -20.63
N GLU A 334 5.32 -6.18 -19.40
CA GLU A 334 6.44 -5.35 -18.96
C GLU A 334 7.67 -6.19 -18.58
N TYR A 335 7.45 -7.35 -17.93
CA TYR A 335 8.53 -8.12 -17.31
C TYR A 335 8.84 -9.46 -17.98
N ALA A 336 7.92 -10.06 -18.74
CA ALA A 336 8.20 -11.33 -19.41
C ALA A 336 9.22 -11.14 -20.55
N ARG A 337 10.17 -12.08 -20.64
CA ARG A 337 11.19 -12.12 -21.71
C ARG A 337 10.71 -12.95 -22.90
N ASP A 338 11.21 -12.61 -24.10
CA ASP A 338 10.63 -12.97 -25.41
C ASP A 338 10.39 -14.47 -25.66
N ASP A 339 11.24 -15.40 -25.18
CA ASP A 339 11.16 -16.84 -25.52
C ASP A 339 10.04 -17.63 -24.77
N GLY A 340 9.32 -16.98 -23.85
CA GLY A 340 8.26 -17.58 -23.02
C GLY A 340 6.97 -16.78 -22.92
N ALA A 341 6.95 -15.52 -23.38
CA ALA A 341 5.88 -14.57 -23.14
C ALA A 341 4.48 -15.07 -23.59
N LEU A 342 4.39 -15.74 -24.75
CA LEU A 342 3.09 -16.28 -25.22
C LEU A 342 2.50 -17.27 -24.22
N TYR A 343 3.34 -18.20 -23.77
CA TYR A 343 2.90 -19.24 -22.87
C TYR A 343 2.45 -18.64 -21.54
N LEU A 344 3.20 -17.69 -20.98
CA LEU A 344 2.84 -16.99 -19.75
C LEU A 344 1.51 -16.25 -19.87
N VAL A 345 1.28 -15.54 -20.97
CA VAL A 345 0.00 -14.83 -21.22
C VAL A 345 -1.17 -15.81 -21.31
N LEU A 346 -1.00 -16.94 -22.00
CA LEU A 346 -2.04 -17.95 -22.11
C LEU A 346 -2.25 -18.73 -20.81
N ASP A 347 -1.19 -18.98 -20.05
CA ASP A 347 -1.26 -19.62 -18.73
C ASP A 347 -1.99 -18.71 -17.73
N TYR A 348 -1.66 -17.41 -17.72
CA TYR A 348 -2.39 -16.39 -16.98
C TYR A 348 -3.88 -16.35 -17.32
N ALA A 349 -4.24 -16.39 -18.61
CA ALA A 349 -5.64 -16.42 -19.03
C ALA A 349 -6.37 -17.69 -18.53
N VAL A 350 -5.69 -18.85 -18.48
CA VAL A 350 -6.24 -20.08 -17.88
C VAL A 350 -6.46 -19.92 -16.38
N HIS A 351 -5.55 -19.26 -15.67
CA HIS A 351 -5.72 -18.97 -14.24
C HIS A 351 -6.89 -18.01 -14.01
N ALA A 352 -6.96 -16.89 -14.72
CA ALA A 352 -8.05 -15.91 -14.60
C ALA A 352 -9.43 -16.52 -14.89
N MET A 353 -9.52 -17.40 -15.89
CA MET A 353 -10.73 -18.14 -16.23
C MET A 353 -11.21 -19.07 -15.10
N THR A 354 -10.30 -19.58 -14.28
CA THR A 354 -10.59 -20.60 -13.25
C THR A 354 -10.37 -20.11 -11.83
N ALA A 355 -10.08 -18.82 -11.65
CA ALA A 355 -9.88 -18.19 -10.36
C ALA A 355 -11.19 -18.00 -9.60
N ASP A 356 -11.09 -17.94 -8.28
CA ASP A 356 -12.18 -17.48 -7.43
C ASP A 356 -12.52 -16.02 -7.73
N ARG A 357 -13.81 -15.70 -7.61
CA ARG A 357 -14.38 -14.39 -7.95
C ARG A 357 -15.32 -13.94 -6.84
N PRO A 358 -15.47 -12.62 -6.64
CA PRO A 358 -16.35 -12.13 -5.58
C PRO A 358 -17.82 -12.48 -5.83
N PHE A 359 -18.21 -12.58 -7.10
CA PHE A 359 -19.55 -13.00 -7.52
C PHE A 359 -19.47 -13.77 -8.84
N VAL A 360 -20.56 -14.47 -9.19
CA VAL A 360 -20.71 -15.17 -10.48
C VAL A 360 -21.92 -14.59 -11.19
N ALA A 361 -21.69 -13.97 -12.35
CA ALA A 361 -22.77 -13.48 -13.20
C ALA A 361 -23.33 -14.62 -14.07
N SER A 362 -24.57 -14.47 -14.55
CA SER A 362 -25.20 -15.45 -15.45
C SER A 362 -24.44 -15.62 -16.77
N SER A 363 -23.73 -14.58 -17.23
CA SER A 363 -22.87 -14.60 -18.42
C SER A 363 -21.52 -15.28 -18.20
N THR A 364 -21.11 -15.52 -16.95
CA THR A 364 -19.76 -16.00 -16.61
C THR A 364 -19.40 -17.33 -17.31
N PRO A 365 -20.25 -18.37 -17.38
CA PRO A 365 -19.91 -19.59 -18.11
C PRO A 365 -19.61 -19.35 -19.60
N ALA A 366 -20.41 -18.51 -20.26
CA ALA A 366 -20.19 -18.16 -21.66
C ALA A 366 -18.89 -17.36 -21.86
N ALA A 367 -18.55 -16.48 -20.92
CA ALA A 367 -17.29 -15.74 -20.93
C ALA A 367 -16.08 -16.67 -20.73
N GLU A 368 -16.16 -17.65 -19.83
CA GLU A 368 -15.12 -18.68 -19.65
C GLU A 368 -14.90 -19.49 -20.93
N ASP A 369 -15.97 -19.93 -21.60
CA ASP A 369 -15.88 -20.67 -22.87
C ASP A 369 -15.29 -19.83 -24.00
N ALA A 370 -15.70 -18.55 -24.10
CA ALA A 370 -15.18 -17.62 -25.09
C ALA A 370 -13.68 -17.33 -24.88
N LEU A 371 -13.25 -17.16 -23.61
CA LEU A 371 -11.84 -16.99 -23.25
C LEU A 371 -11.05 -18.26 -23.60
N TRP A 372 -11.55 -19.44 -23.26
CA TRP A 372 -10.90 -20.70 -23.59
C TRP A 372 -10.77 -20.93 -25.11
N ALA A 373 -11.78 -20.56 -25.89
CA ALA A 373 -11.71 -20.62 -27.35
C ALA A 373 -10.58 -19.73 -27.89
N GLY A 374 -10.45 -18.51 -27.37
CA GLY A 374 -9.35 -17.60 -27.70
C GLY A 374 -7.98 -18.16 -27.31
N VAL A 375 -7.85 -18.72 -26.10
CA VAL A 375 -6.61 -19.37 -25.63
C VAL A 375 -6.21 -20.51 -26.55
N ARG A 376 -7.15 -21.41 -26.92
CA ARG A 376 -6.85 -22.53 -27.83
C ARG A 376 -6.40 -22.07 -29.21
N GLN A 377 -7.00 -21.00 -29.74
CA GLN A 377 -6.61 -20.44 -31.03
C GLN A 377 -5.18 -19.90 -30.96
N ALA A 378 -4.87 -19.05 -29.98
CA ALA A 378 -3.53 -18.48 -29.82
C ALA A 378 -2.47 -19.57 -29.53
N ALA A 379 -2.84 -20.60 -28.75
CA ALA A 379 -1.96 -21.72 -28.41
C ALA A 379 -1.55 -22.56 -29.62
N GLN A 380 -2.19 -22.45 -30.79
CA GLN A 380 -1.75 -23.12 -32.03
C GLN A 380 -0.33 -22.73 -32.44
N ARG A 381 0.15 -21.56 -32.00
CA ARG A 381 1.54 -21.09 -32.19
C ARG A 381 2.55 -21.73 -31.23
N LEU A 382 2.08 -22.49 -30.23
CA LEU A 382 2.92 -23.18 -29.25
C LEU A 382 3.20 -24.63 -29.65
N GLY A 383 4.37 -25.13 -29.23
CA GLY A 383 4.71 -26.55 -29.36
C GLY A 383 3.73 -27.47 -28.62
N PRO A 384 3.61 -28.76 -29.01
CA PRO A 384 2.64 -29.70 -28.43
C PRO A 384 2.70 -29.81 -26.90
N GLY A 385 3.89 -29.82 -26.30
CA GLY A 385 4.05 -29.94 -24.84
C GLY A 385 3.42 -28.77 -24.07
N ARG A 386 3.69 -27.53 -24.49
CA ARG A 386 3.09 -26.32 -23.89
C ARG A 386 1.57 -26.28 -24.09
N ARG A 387 1.06 -26.74 -25.24
CA ARG A 387 -0.39 -26.87 -25.48
C ARG A 387 -1.05 -27.88 -24.53
N THR A 388 -0.46 -29.06 -24.39
CA THR A 388 -0.95 -30.08 -23.44
C THR A 388 -0.91 -29.56 -22.01
N ALA A 389 0.17 -28.86 -21.61
CA ALA A 389 0.28 -28.26 -20.29
C ALA A 389 -0.86 -27.28 -19.97
N LEU A 390 -1.27 -26.43 -20.92
CA LEU A 390 -2.42 -25.53 -20.74
C LEU A 390 -3.74 -26.28 -20.55
N VAL A 391 -3.95 -27.37 -21.29
CA VAL A 391 -5.16 -28.21 -21.18
C VAL A 391 -5.22 -28.92 -19.84
N GLU A 392 -4.12 -29.57 -19.43
CA GLU A 392 -4.04 -30.26 -18.13
C GLU A 392 -4.22 -29.25 -16.99
N ARG A 393 -3.57 -28.09 -17.07
CA ARG A 393 -3.73 -27.05 -16.04
C ARG A 393 -5.17 -26.58 -15.92
N ARG A 394 -5.87 -26.34 -17.04
CA ARG A 394 -7.31 -26.01 -17.01
C ARG A 394 -8.10 -27.12 -16.32
N LYS A 395 -7.84 -28.39 -16.66
CA LYS A 395 -8.53 -29.54 -16.09
C LYS A 395 -8.31 -29.62 -14.58
N THR A 396 -7.06 -29.61 -14.11
CA THR A 396 -6.72 -29.66 -12.69
C THR A 396 -7.38 -28.52 -11.90
N ARG A 397 -7.40 -27.30 -12.46
CA ARG A 397 -8.02 -26.16 -11.78
C ARG A 397 -9.55 -26.24 -11.74
N LEU A 398 -10.20 -26.74 -12.80
CA LEU A 398 -11.64 -26.99 -12.79
C LEU A 398 -12.03 -28.10 -11.80
N GLU A 399 -11.20 -29.14 -11.67
CA GLU A 399 -11.37 -30.19 -10.67
C GLU A 399 -11.23 -29.63 -9.24
N ALA A 400 -10.24 -28.76 -9.00
CA ALA A 400 -10.04 -28.09 -7.71
C ALA A 400 -11.18 -27.12 -7.34
N ARG A 401 -11.86 -26.52 -8.33
CA ARG A 401 -13.05 -25.67 -8.14
C ARG A 401 -14.32 -26.47 -7.82
N GLY A 402 -14.33 -27.78 -8.07
CA GLY A 402 -15.48 -28.63 -7.81
C GLY A 402 -15.92 -28.58 -6.34
N PRO A 403 -17.21 -28.84 -6.04
CA PRO A 403 -17.66 -28.90 -4.65
C PRO A 403 -16.83 -29.92 -3.89
N ALA A 404 -16.25 -29.51 -2.76
CA ALA A 404 -15.68 -30.45 -1.80
C ALA A 404 -16.72 -31.57 -1.55
N PRO A 405 -16.32 -32.85 -1.54
CA PRO A 405 -17.27 -33.94 -1.31
C PRO A 405 -18.06 -33.63 -0.04
N ALA A 406 -19.39 -33.66 -0.16
CA ALA A 406 -20.32 -33.32 0.91
C ALA A 406 -19.92 -34.05 2.19
N ALA A 407 -19.33 -33.30 3.13
CA ALA A 407 -19.19 -33.77 4.50
C ALA A 407 -20.62 -33.91 5.06
N ASP A 408 -20.99 -35.15 5.32
CA ASP A 408 -22.29 -35.59 5.81
C ASP A 408 -22.82 -34.64 6.90
N THR A 409 -23.97 -34.03 6.63
CA THR A 409 -24.67 -33.08 7.48
C THR A 409 -25.25 -33.78 8.71
N ARG A 410 -24.39 -34.18 9.65
CA ARG A 410 -24.75 -34.42 11.06
C ARG A 410 -23.54 -34.12 11.96
N ARG A 411 -23.39 -32.86 12.36
CA ARG A 411 -22.90 -32.49 13.71
C ARG A 411 -23.11 -31.01 13.99
N THR A 412 -24.03 -30.76 14.92
CA THR A 412 -24.06 -29.60 15.81
C THR A 412 -22.73 -29.50 16.58
N GLY A 413 -22.13 -28.30 16.62
CA GLY A 413 -21.11 -27.90 17.60
C GLY A 413 -19.65 -27.88 17.10
N ALA A 414 -19.09 -26.66 17.12
CA ALA A 414 -17.67 -26.26 17.08
C ALA A 414 -16.83 -26.64 15.83
N PRO A 415 -16.09 -25.68 15.22
CA PRO A 415 -15.08 -26.01 14.22
C PRO A 415 -13.89 -26.67 14.91
N ALA A 416 -13.73 -27.97 14.73
CA ALA A 416 -12.54 -28.70 15.13
C ALA A 416 -11.39 -28.35 14.17
N GLY A 417 -10.61 -27.33 14.52
CA GLY A 417 -9.29 -27.10 13.94
C GLY A 417 -8.31 -28.13 14.48
N GLY A 418 -7.66 -28.89 13.59
CA GLY A 418 -6.59 -29.80 13.96
C GLY A 418 -5.39 -29.03 14.56
N PRO A 419 -4.61 -29.66 15.47
CA PRO A 419 -3.44 -29.04 16.06
C PRO A 419 -2.27 -29.15 15.07
N GLY A 420 -1.71 -28.01 14.64
CA GLY A 420 -0.51 -28.01 13.79
C GLY A 420 -0.31 -26.82 12.85
N GLY A 421 -1.17 -25.81 12.86
CA GLY A 421 -0.99 -24.58 12.07
C GLY A 421 -1.27 -23.34 12.90
N ALA A 422 -0.40 -23.03 13.85
CA ALA A 422 -0.41 -21.74 14.54
C ALA A 422 -0.06 -20.66 13.52
N ALA A 423 -1.01 -19.78 13.14
CA ALA A 423 -0.83 -18.45 12.55
C ALA A 423 0.22 -18.21 11.43
N ALA A 424 0.89 -19.25 10.94
CA ALA A 424 1.98 -19.22 9.98
C ALA A 424 1.39 -19.57 8.62
N GLY A 425 1.41 -18.61 7.71
CA GLY A 425 0.91 -18.77 6.35
C GLY A 425 0.04 -17.61 5.83
N GLN A 426 -0.19 -16.53 6.59
CA GLN A 426 -0.95 -15.38 6.11
C GLN A 426 -0.08 -14.14 6.01
N SER A 427 -0.32 -13.33 4.97
CA SER A 427 0.32 -12.03 4.84
C SER A 427 -0.21 -11.08 5.93
N SER A 428 0.65 -10.20 6.43
CA SER A 428 0.30 -9.19 7.43
C SER A 428 0.86 -7.83 7.02
N VAL A 429 0.36 -6.76 7.64
CA VAL A 429 0.90 -5.41 7.46
C VAL A 429 1.71 -5.06 8.69
N LEU A 430 2.93 -4.59 8.50
CA LEU A 430 3.78 -4.07 9.57
C LEU A 430 3.88 -2.55 9.42
N LEU A 431 3.50 -1.85 10.48
CA LEU A 431 3.73 -0.42 10.66
C LEU A 431 4.83 -0.25 11.69
N GLU A 432 5.93 0.37 11.29
CA GLU A 432 7.02 0.75 12.20
C GLU A 432 6.91 2.24 12.52
N ILE A 433 7.01 2.59 13.81
CA ILE A 433 7.00 3.98 14.30
C ILE A 433 8.19 4.15 15.25
N VAL A 434 9.13 5.01 14.86
CA VAL A 434 10.36 5.30 15.60
C VAL A 434 10.32 6.74 16.09
N ARG A 435 10.58 6.97 17.38
CA ARG A 435 10.65 8.33 17.92
C ARG A 435 11.99 8.96 17.58
N ARG A 436 11.97 10.29 17.45
CA ARG A 436 13.20 11.07 17.39
C ARG A 436 13.50 11.57 18.79
N GLY A 437 14.58 11.06 19.40
CA GLY A 437 14.93 11.38 20.79
C GLY A 437 15.07 12.89 21.08
N TRP A 438 15.40 13.70 20.07
CA TRP A 438 15.53 15.16 20.18
C TRP A 438 14.30 15.96 19.70
N GLU A 439 13.31 15.31 19.08
CA GLU A 439 12.04 15.91 18.62
C GLU A 439 10.88 14.99 19.07
N PRO A 440 10.49 15.02 20.36
CA PRO A 440 9.57 14.03 20.94
C PRO A 440 8.12 14.11 20.42
N ASP A 441 7.75 15.19 19.74
CA ASP A 441 6.46 15.37 19.06
C ASP A 441 6.50 14.94 17.58
N ARG A 442 7.63 14.38 17.14
CA ARG A 442 7.85 13.90 15.78
C ARG A 442 8.32 12.44 15.78
N CYS A 443 7.96 11.72 14.73
CA CYS A 443 8.40 10.35 14.50
C CYS A 443 8.72 10.12 13.04
N ASP A 444 9.55 9.09 12.82
CA ASP A 444 9.74 8.48 11.52
C ASP A 444 8.86 7.23 11.46
N TRP A 445 8.26 6.95 10.31
CA TRP A 445 7.42 5.76 10.15
C TRP A 445 7.69 5.05 8.83
N SER A 446 7.45 3.74 8.83
CA SER A 446 7.54 2.88 7.65
C SER A 446 6.38 1.89 7.60
N VAL A 447 5.84 1.63 6.41
CA VAL A 447 4.80 0.61 6.18
C VAL A 447 5.38 -0.50 5.32
N PHE A 448 5.15 -1.75 5.74
CA PHE A 448 5.61 -2.95 5.06
C PHE A 448 4.45 -3.93 4.82
N VAL A 449 4.53 -4.62 3.68
CA VAL A 449 3.78 -5.86 3.42
C VAL A 449 4.66 -7.03 3.80
N VAL A 450 4.22 -7.82 4.77
CA VAL A 450 4.91 -9.03 5.22
C VAL A 450 4.21 -10.24 4.63
N ARG A 451 4.91 -10.97 3.77
CA ARG A 451 4.41 -12.19 3.14
C ARG A 451 4.35 -13.36 4.12
N ALA A 452 3.64 -14.41 3.71
CA ALA A 452 3.45 -15.62 4.51
C ALA A 452 4.76 -16.37 4.85
N ASP A 453 5.81 -16.18 4.04
CA ASP A 453 7.15 -16.72 4.23
C ASP A 453 8.04 -15.84 5.15
N GLY A 454 7.51 -14.70 5.61
CA GLY A 454 8.22 -13.74 6.44
C GLY A 454 8.97 -12.65 5.66
N GLU A 455 8.96 -12.67 4.33
CA GLU A 455 9.56 -11.61 3.51
C GLU A 455 8.80 -10.29 3.74
N ALA A 456 9.52 -9.26 4.21
CA ALA A 456 8.95 -7.94 4.45
C ALA A 456 9.38 -6.97 3.33
N LYS A 457 8.42 -6.52 2.52
CA LYS A 457 8.63 -5.50 1.49
C LYS A 457 8.15 -4.14 1.99
N ARG A 458 9.05 -3.17 2.08
CA ARG A 458 8.73 -1.77 2.41
C ARG A 458 7.94 -1.12 1.28
N LEU A 459 6.81 -0.51 1.60
CA LEU A 459 5.97 0.25 0.68
C LEU A 459 6.31 1.74 0.71
N GLU A 460 6.42 2.30 1.91
CA GLU A 460 6.63 3.73 2.10
C GLU A 460 7.36 3.99 3.42
N GLU A 461 8.17 5.05 3.44
CA GLU A 461 8.87 5.57 4.61
C GLU A 461 8.81 7.09 4.55
N VAL A 462 8.44 7.71 5.66
CA VAL A 462 8.44 9.17 5.80
C VAL A 462 9.04 9.54 7.15
N GLN A 463 9.87 10.57 7.12
CA GLN A 463 10.57 11.07 8.30
C GLN A 463 9.92 12.34 8.83
N ARG A 464 10.09 12.56 10.14
CA ARG A 464 9.78 13.82 10.83
C ARG A 464 8.30 14.25 10.70
N VAL A 465 7.38 13.30 10.88
CA VAL A 465 5.93 13.55 10.88
C VAL A 465 5.44 13.87 12.30
N PRO A 466 4.53 14.84 12.50
CA PRO A 466 3.90 15.08 13.80
C PRO A 466 3.19 13.83 14.31
N LEU A 467 3.46 13.43 15.55
CA LEU A 467 2.86 12.23 16.14
C LEU A 467 1.33 12.31 16.18
N ALA A 468 0.78 13.51 16.36
CA ALA A 468 -0.67 13.77 16.41
C ALA A 468 -1.37 13.59 15.06
N ASP A 469 -0.64 13.71 13.94
CA ASP A 469 -1.20 13.69 12.58
C ASP A 469 -0.93 12.35 11.86
N LEU A 470 -0.37 11.35 12.57
CA LEU A 470 0.04 10.07 11.99
C LEU A 470 -1.07 9.36 11.21
N ALA A 471 -2.28 9.29 11.76
CA ALA A 471 -3.40 8.59 11.12
C ALA A 471 -3.74 9.17 9.74
N THR A 472 -3.62 10.49 9.56
CA THR A 472 -3.85 11.17 8.28
C THR A 472 -2.74 10.83 7.28
N HIS A 473 -1.48 10.89 7.70
CA HIS A 473 -0.34 10.57 6.83
C HIS A 473 -0.27 9.08 6.46
N LEU A 474 -0.70 8.19 7.36
CA LEU A 474 -0.66 6.74 7.17
C LEU A 474 -1.88 6.19 6.42
N SER A 475 -2.91 6.99 6.16
CA SER A 475 -4.16 6.53 5.54
C SER A 475 -3.93 5.84 4.19
N ALA A 476 -3.31 6.53 3.23
CA ALA A 476 -3.07 5.98 1.90
C ALA A 476 -2.14 4.73 1.91
N PRO A 477 -0.95 4.76 2.53
CA PRO A 477 -0.06 3.60 2.54
C PRO A 477 -0.63 2.40 3.29
N LEU A 478 -1.38 2.60 4.39
CA LEU A 478 -2.03 1.50 5.10
C LEU A 478 -3.16 0.89 4.26
N LYS A 479 -4.00 1.70 3.60
CA LYS A 479 -5.03 1.18 2.68
C LYS A 479 -4.43 0.35 1.56
N GLU A 480 -3.31 0.80 0.99
CA GLU A 480 -2.59 0.06 -0.03
C GLU A 480 -2.00 -1.26 0.51
N ALA A 481 -1.37 -1.23 1.69
CA ALA A 481 -0.84 -2.42 2.34
C ALA A 481 -1.94 -3.45 2.66
N PHE A 482 -3.07 -2.99 3.20
CA PHE A 482 -4.22 -3.84 3.48
C PHE A 482 -4.79 -4.45 2.21
N ARG A 483 -4.91 -3.68 1.12
CA ARG A 483 -5.36 -4.22 -0.16
C ARG A 483 -4.44 -5.33 -0.67
N GLN A 484 -3.12 -5.21 -0.48
CA GLN A 484 -2.15 -6.24 -0.87
C GLN A 484 -2.18 -7.50 0.01
N CYS A 485 -2.69 -7.42 1.25
CA CYS A 485 -2.68 -8.54 2.21
C CYS A 485 -4.06 -9.17 2.45
N ASP A 486 -5.13 -8.38 2.37
CA ASP A 486 -6.50 -8.80 2.70
C ASP A 486 -6.99 -9.85 1.70
N THR A 487 -7.67 -10.87 2.22
CA THR A 487 -8.39 -11.87 1.44
C THR A 487 -9.88 -11.85 1.79
N PRO A 488 -10.78 -12.30 0.92
CA PRO A 488 -12.22 -12.24 1.17
C PRO A 488 -12.60 -12.83 2.53
N GLY A 489 -13.26 -12.03 3.37
CA GLY A 489 -13.69 -12.42 4.71
C GLY A 489 -12.57 -12.58 5.75
N ARG A 490 -11.32 -12.27 5.41
CA ARG A 490 -10.16 -12.42 6.29
C ARG A 490 -9.22 -11.22 6.15
N PRO A 491 -9.48 -10.14 6.92
CA PRO A 491 -8.61 -8.96 6.93
C PRO A 491 -7.26 -9.31 7.56
N ALA A 492 -6.19 -8.76 7.00
CA ALA A 492 -4.82 -8.95 7.46
C ALA A 492 -4.59 -8.30 8.82
N VAL A 493 -3.77 -8.95 9.65
CA VAL A 493 -3.31 -8.42 10.94
C VAL A 493 -2.44 -7.19 10.68
N LEU A 494 -2.72 -6.10 11.40
CA LEU A 494 -1.83 -4.95 11.52
C LEU A 494 -0.90 -5.16 12.72
N GLN A 495 0.38 -5.37 12.45
CA GLN A 495 1.44 -5.37 13.45
C GLN A 495 2.00 -3.95 13.57
N VAL A 496 2.00 -3.37 14.76
CA VAL A 496 2.55 -2.05 15.03
C VAL A 496 3.82 -2.23 15.85
N ALA A 497 4.97 -2.09 15.20
CA ALA A 497 6.27 -2.09 15.85
C ALA A 497 6.65 -0.68 16.29
N THR A 498 6.87 -0.51 17.59
CA THR A 498 7.25 0.78 18.16
C THR A 498 8.05 0.59 19.45
N GLU A 499 8.72 1.64 19.90
CA GLU A 499 9.49 1.64 21.15
C GLU A 499 8.56 1.47 22.35
N HIS A 500 9.09 0.96 23.47
CA HIS A 500 8.32 0.76 24.70
C HIS A 500 7.55 2.00 25.17
N SER A 501 8.12 3.20 24.97
CA SER A 501 7.52 4.48 25.35
C SER A 501 6.26 4.83 24.53
N LEU A 502 6.09 4.22 23.36
CA LEU A 502 4.96 4.40 22.45
C LEU A 502 4.00 3.21 22.41
N LEU A 503 4.23 2.13 23.17
CA LEU A 503 3.34 0.97 23.21
C LEU A 503 1.90 1.32 23.63
N ALA A 504 1.69 2.47 24.27
CA ALA A 504 0.35 2.90 24.65
C ALA A 504 -0.47 3.56 23.54
N LEU A 505 0.11 3.82 22.35
CA LEU A 505 -0.60 4.37 21.20
C LEU A 505 -1.87 3.57 20.89
N ASP A 506 -2.96 4.27 20.62
CA ASP A 506 -4.29 3.73 20.36
C ASP A 506 -4.55 3.52 18.86
N VAL A 507 -3.59 2.88 18.18
CA VAL A 507 -3.68 2.60 16.73
C VAL A 507 -4.96 1.86 16.37
N ASP A 508 -5.47 1.00 17.26
CA ASP A 508 -6.75 0.31 17.09
C ASP A 508 -7.97 1.23 17.03
N GLU A 509 -7.88 2.46 17.52
CA GLU A 509 -8.94 3.47 17.50
C GLU A 509 -8.84 4.43 16.30
N TRP A 510 -7.74 4.37 15.53
CA TRP A 510 -7.55 5.22 14.35
C TRP A 510 -8.57 4.92 13.26
N ARG A 511 -8.91 5.97 12.49
CA ARG A 511 -9.73 5.90 11.29
C ARG A 511 -8.89 6.36 10.10
N LEU A 512 -8.92 5.62 9.00
CA LEU A 512 -8.19 5.98 7.78
C LEU A 512 -9.05 6.83 6.82
N GLY A 513 -10.30 7.09 7.15
CA GLY A 513 -11.18 8.00 6.45
C GLY A 513 -12.26 8.54 7.40
N PRO A 514 -12.91 9.67 7.08
CA PRO A 514 -13.92 10.29 7.95
C PRO A 514 -15.09 9.33 8.26
N GLU A 515 -15.54 8.60 7.25
CA GLU A 515 -16.65 7.64 7.32
C GLU A 515 -16.20 6.19 7.61
N GLU A 516 -14.89 5.95 7.76
CA GLU A 516 -14.38 4.60 8.00
C GLU A 516 -14.49 4.20 9.48
N GLU A 517 -14.74 2.90 9.70
CA GLU A 517 -14.72 2.32 11.03
C GLU A 517 -13.26 2.28 11.56
N ARG A 518 -13.12 2.14 12.88
CA ARG A 518 -11.83 2.08 13.55
C ARG A 518 -11.06 0.81 13.16
N LEU A 519 -9.74 0.93 13.00
CA LEU A 519 -8.87 -0.17 12.58
C LEU A 519 -9.08 -1.45 13.41
N GLY A 520 -9.10 -1.35 14.73
CA GLY A 520 -9.25 -2.50 15.64
C GLY A 520 -10.61 -3.19 15.60
N THR A 521 -11.61 -2.56 14.97
CA THR A 521 -12.95 -3.13 14.74
C THR A 521 -12.99 -3.92 13.43
N GLN A 522 -12.21 -3.45 12.44
CA GLN A 522 -12.15 -4.04 11.11
C GLN A 522 -11.18 -5.23 11.05
N ARG A 523 -10.05 -5.15 11.78
CA ARG A 523 -8.95 -6.13 11.68
C ARG A 523 -8.23 -6.33 13.01
N PRO A 524 -7.52 -7.45 13.20
CA PRO A 524 -6.65 -7.61 14.36
C PRO A 524 -5.53 -6.55 14.32
N VAL A 525 -5.36 -5.84 15.44
CA VAL A 525 -4.28 -4.86 15.63
C VAL A 525 -3.48 -5.30 16.84
N VAL A 526 -2.19 -5.54 16.64
CA VAL A 526 -1.25 -5.99 17.67
C VAL A 526 -0.05 -5.07 17.76
N LEU A 527 0.51 -4.94 18.95
CA LEU A 527 1.71 -4.16 19.21
C LEU A 527 2.93 -5.06 19.32
N ARG A 528 4.09 -4.54 18.91
CA ARG A 528 5.40 -5.16 18.99
C ARG A 528 6.40 -4.15 19.52
N CYS A 529 7.32 -4.59 20.37
CA CYS A 529 8.31 -3.73 21.00
C CYS A 529 9.60 -3.74 20.16
N SER A 530 9.88 -2.66 19.44
CA SER A 530 11.03 -2.61 18.51
C SER A 530 12.39 -2.55 19.21
N ASP A 531 12.42 -1.96 20.39
CA ASP A 531 13.60 -1.78 21.23
C ASP A 531 13.72 -2.83 22.34
N ARG A 532 12.99 -3.95 22.22
CA ARG A 532 12.98 -5.05 23.22
C ARG A 532 14.38 -5.58 23.58
N ASP A 533 15.30 -5.49 22.63
CA ASP A 533 16.68 -5.97 22.78
C ASP A 533 17.60 -4.91 23.40
N GLN A 534 17.15 -3.65 23.47
CA GLN A 534 17.86 -2.55 24.14
C GLN A 534 17.43 -2.41 25.61
N LEU A 535 16.25 -2.93 25.95
CA LEU A 535 15.72 -3.03 27.31
C LEU A 535 16.45 -4.12 28.11
N THR A 536 17.64 -3.81 28.62
CA THR A 536 18.38 -4.66 29.58
C THR A 536 18.14 -4.20 31.02
N GLU A 537 18.38 -5.09 32.01
CA GLU A 537 18.11 -4.81 33.44
C GLU A 537 18.88 -3.62 34.02
N ASN A 538 20.00 -3.22 33.40
CA ASN A 538 20.89 -2.16 33.91
C ASN A 538 20.49 -0.73 33.48
N GLY A 539 19.20 -0.46 33.28
CA GLY A 539 18.68 0.86 32.93
C GLY A 539 18.51 1.82 34.12
N ASP A 540 19.43 1.82 35.09
CA ASP A 540 19.30 2.60 36.32
C ASP A 540 20.01 3.97 36.20
N HIS A 541 19.21 5.03 36.26
CA HIS A 541 19.54 6.41 36.64
C HIS A 541 20.81 7.10 36.07
N GLY A 542 20.68 7.67 34.87
CA GLY A 542 21.50 8.79 34.39
C GLY A 542 20.86 10.16 34.66
N GLY A 543 20.29 10.38 35.84
CA GLY A 543 19.82 11.69 36.27
C GLY A 543 21.02 12.56 36.64
N TYR A 544 21.24 13.64 35.90
CA TYR A 544 22.22 14.67 36.23
C TYR A 544 21.92 15.25 37.63
N ALA A 545 22.54 14.71 38.66
CA ALA A 545 22.67 15.40 39.94
C ALA A 545 23.84 16.37 39.80
N GLU A 546 23.51 17.66 39.71
CA GLU A 546 24.45 18.76 39.90
C GLU A 546 25.22 18.54 41.20
N SER A 547 26.52 18.31 41.08
CA SER A 547 27.45 18.33 42.21
C SER A 547 27.59 19.77 42.69
N GLY A 548 26.71 20.18 43.60
CA GLY A 548 26.90 21.33 44.46
C GLY A 548 28.06 21.06 45.41
N ASP A 549 29.21 21.64 45.11
CA ASP A 549 30.42 21.62 45.92
C ASP A 549 30.22 22.43 47.21
N HIS A 550 30.06 21.73 48.34
CA HIS A 550 30.30 22.27 49.67
C HIS A 550 31.22 21.29 50.42
N GLY A 551 32.52 21.54 50.27
CA GLY A 551 33.56 20.93 51.08
C GLY A 551 33.52 21.40 52.53
N ASP A 552 33.69 20.45 53.46
CA ASP A 552 34.25 20.70 54.78
C ASP A 552 35.43 19.72 54.97
N HIS A 553 36.64 20.27 54.91
CA HIS A 553 37.89 19.55 55.08
C HIS A 553 38.36 19.66 56.53
N GLY A 554 38.49 18.51 57.20
CA GLY A 554 39.31 18.36 58.38
C GLY A 554 40.80 18.46 58.05
N GLY A 555 41.45 19.51 58.56
CA GLY A 555 42.65 19.45 59.40
C GLY A 555 43.96 18.82 58.89
N TYR A 556 44.99 19.69 58.89
CA TYR A 556 46.43 19.42 58.95
C TYR A 556 47.07 18.87 57.65
N GLY A 557 48.09 19.48 57.06
CA GLY A 557 48.93 20.61 57.45
C GLY A 557 50.24 20.48 56.68
N ASP A 558 50.73 21.64 56.24
CA ASP A 558 52.14 21.99 56.11
C ASP A 558 52.84 21.94 54.73
N HIS A 559 53.35 23.14 54.38
CA HIS A 559 54.44 23.56 53.48
C HIS A 559 54.70 22.76 52.19
N GLY A 560 54.77 23.33 50.98
CA GLY A 560 55.09 24.67 50.52
C GLY A 560 55.88 24.54 49.20
N ASP A 561 55.75 25.55 48.34
CA ASP A 561 56.66 25.90 47.23
C ASP A 561 56.39 25.37 45.80
N GLN A 562 55.72 26.25 45.04
CA GLN A 562 56.10 26.85 43.75
C GLN A 562 56.74 26.02 42.61
N GLY A 563 56.00 25.97 41.50
CA GLY A 563 56.46 26.38 40.16
C GLY A 563 57.25 25.31 39.38
N GLY A 564 57.03 25.03 38.10
CA GLY A 564 56.50 25.81 37.00
C GLY A 564 57.37 25.48 35.78
N HIS A 565 56.75 25.21 34.62
CA HIS A 565 57.38 25.00 33.29
C HIS A 565 58.32 23.78 33.18
N GLY A 566 58.36 23.00 32.11
CA GLY A 566 57.99 23.18 30.71
C GLY A 566 59.11 22.56 29.87
N GLY A 567 58.77 21.84 28.80
CA GLY A 567 59.70 21.61 27.68
C GLY A 567 60.02 20.16 27.31
N HIS A 568 59.56 19.80 26.11
CA HIS A 568 60.28 19.19 24.98
C HIS A 568 61.24 18.00 25.21
N GLY A 569 61.13 17.00 24.33
CA GLY A 569 62.27 16.13 24.04
C GLY A 569 61.92 14.77 23.45
N GLU A 570 61.82 14.77 22.13
CA GLU A 570 61.79 13.66 21.17
C GLU A 570 62.96 12.63 21.33
N ILE A 571 62.80 11.48 20.64
CA ILE A 571 63.81 10.56 20.07
C ILE A 571 63.94 9.15 20.71
N ASP A 572 63.46 8.19 19.93
CA ASP A 572 64.00 6.87 19.52
C ASP A 572 64.94 6.04 20.40
N GLY A 573 64.73 4.72 20.35
CA GLY A 573 65.86 3.79 20.40
C GLY A 573 65.59 2.39 20.95
N ALA A 574 65.14 1.50 20.06
CA ALA A 574 65.32 0.06 19.99
C ALA A 574 66.09 -0.70 21.10
N GLY A 575 65.54 -1.87 21.48
CA GLY A 575 66.30 -3.12 21.50
C GLY A 575 66.34 -3.91 22.81
N GLY A 576 65.72 -5.09 22.80
CA GLY A 576 66.46 -6.30 23.18
C GLY A 576 66.05 -7.08 24.44
N ILE A 577 65.40 -8.22 24.19
CA ILE A 577 65.64 -9.57 24.76
C ILE A 577 65.47 -9.81 26.29
N GLY A 578 64.44 -10.62 26.60
CA GLY A 578 64.62 -11.86 27.39
C GLY A 578 64.32 -11.83 28.89
N GLY A 579 63.48 -12.77 29.33
CA GLY A 579 63.52 -13.28 30.71
C GLY A 579 62.17 -13.37 31.41
N ALA A 580 61.72 -14.60 31.65
CA ALA A 580 60.46 -14.95 32.28
C ALA A 580 60.38 -14.61 33.79
N GLY A 581 59.17 -14.36 34.28
CA GLY A 581 58.79 -14.69 35.67
C GLY A 581 57.95 -13.68 36.46
N GLY A 582 56.62 -13.78 36.39
CA GLY A 582 55.77 -13.80 37.60
C GLY A 582 55.15 -12.51 38.17
N ARG A 583 53.89 -12.26 37.75
CA ARG A 583 52.68 -11.92 38.58
C ARG A 583 52.62 -10.60 39.41
N ARG A 584 51.78 -9.65 38.95
CA ARG A 584 50.41 -9.26 39.42
C ARG A 584 50.11 -7.76 39.20
N GLY A 585 48.87 -7.44 38.78
CA GLY A 585 48.26 -6.10 38.81
C GLY A 585 47.65 -5.67 37.47
N THR A 586 46.48 -6.19 37.07
CA THR A 586 45.14 -5.54 37.19
C THR A 586 44.99 -4.23 36.40
N GLY A 587 44.24 -4.28 35.29
CA GLY A 587 43.80 -3.06 34.59
C GLY A 587 43.30 -3.23 33.15
N ALA A 588 42.58 -4.30 32.81
CA ALA A 588 41.92 -4.41 31.49
C ALA A 588 40.76 -5.45 31.42
N ALA A 589 40.40 -6.10 32.54
CA ALA A 589 39.40 -7.17 32.55
C ALA A 589 37.95 -6.68 32.75
N GLY A 590 37.73 -5.40 33.09
CA GLY A 590 36.39 -4.89 33.41
C GLY A 590 35.47 -4.71 32.19
N ALA A 591 36.00 -4.20 31.08
CA ALA A 591 35.19 -3.89 29.89
C ALA A 591 34.86 -5.15 29.05
N GLN A 592 35.80 -6.09 28.93
CA GLN A 592 35.55 -7.35 28.21
C GLN A 592 34.66 -8.32 29.01
N SER A 593 34.76 -8.32 30.35
CA SER A 593 33.88 -9.13 31.21
C SER A 593 32.45 -8.61 31.25
N ALA A 594 32.22 -7.29 31.21
CA ALA A 594 30.88 -6.70 31.18
C ALA A 594 30.17 -6.95 29.84
N ALA A 595 30.89 -6.89 28.71
CA ALA A 595 30.35 -7.22 27.40
C ALA A 595 30.05 -8.72 27.23
N ALA A 596 30.93 -9.61 27.73
CA ALA A 596 30.69 -11.06 27.72
C ALA A 596 29.55 -11.47 28.66
N SER A 597 29.49 -10.87 29.87
CA SER A 597 28.39 -11.00 30.83
C SER A 597 27.06 -10.57 30.21
N ASN A 598 26.99 -9.35 29.64
CA ASN A 598 25.79 -8.87 28.96
C ASN A 598 25.41 -9.75 27.76
N GLY A 599 26.38 -10.38 27.08
CA GLY A 599 26.15 -11.36 26.02
C GLY A 599 25.47 -12.64 26.51
N ASP A 600 25.96 -13.23 27.60
CA ASP A 600 25.37 -14.44 28.21
C ASP A 600 23.96 -14.17 28.77
N TYR A 601 23.74 -13.02 29.43
CA TYR A 601 22.42 -12.62 29.91
C TYR A 601 21.40 -12.36 28.78
N ARG A 602 21.85 -11.80 27.64
CA ARG A 602 21.00 -11.61 26.45
C ARG A 602 20.59 -12.93 25.79
N LEU A 603 21.47 -13.92 25.78
CA LEU A 603 21.15 -15.25 25.25
C LEU A 603 20.11 -15.98 26.12
N ASP A 604 20.20 -15.83 27.44
CA ASP A 604 19.28 -16.43 28.42
C ASP A 604 17.85 -15.84 28.29
N ILE A 605 17.72 -14.51 28.24
CA ILE A 605 16.41 -13.85 28.07
C ILE A 605 15.74 -14.19 26.73
N ASP A 606 16.50 -14.32 25.65
CA ASP A 606 15.96 -14.71 24.34
C ASP A 606 15.51 -16.17 24.31
N GLU A 607 16.21 -17.05 25.02
CA GLU A 607 15.75 -18.43 25.22
C GLU A 607 14.48 -18.48 26.07
N GLU A 608 14.41 -17.71 27.15
CA GLU A 608 13.21 -17.59 27.98
C GLU A 608 12.01 -17.08 27.17
N ARG A 609 12.18 -16.01 26.39
CA ARG A 609 11.15 -15.47 25.47
C ARG A 609 10.63 -16.55 24.52
N ARG A 610 11.54 -17.28 23.86
CA ARG A 610 11.18 -18.38 22.95
C ARG A 610 10.49 -19.54 23.70
N ALA A 611 10.88 -19.84 24.92
CA ALA A 611 10.24 -20.87 25.74
C ALA A 611 8.81 -20.49 26.14
N ARG A 612 8.60 -19.26 26.62
CA ARG A 612 7.27 -18.69 26.91
C ARG A 612 6.39 -18.68 25.67
N TRP A 613 6.90 -18.19 24.54
CA TRP A 613 6.18 -18.16 23.26
C TRP A 613 5.71 -19.56 22.84
N ARG A 614 6.61 -20.54 22.78
CA ARG A 614 6.28 -21.93 22.43
C ARG A 614 5.22 -22.51 23.38
N TRP A 615 5.34 -22.24 24.67
CA TRP A 615 4.40 -22.75 25.66
C TRP A 615 2.99 -22.18 25.47
N LEU A 616 2.87 -20.85 25.34
CA LEU A 616 1.61 -20.13 25.13
C LEU A 616 0.87 -20.56 23.85
N HIS A 617 1.61 -21.04 22.86
CA HIS A 617 1.04 -21.51 21.60
C HIS A 617 0.69 -23.00 21.60
N ALA A 618 1.28 -23.79 22.50
CA ALA A 618 1.05 -25.22 22.63
C ALA A 618 0.03 -25.59 23.72
N HIS A 619 -0.20 -24.72 24.71
CA HIS A 619 -1.03 -25.00 25.88
C HIS A 619 -2.07 -23.88 26.13
N PRO A 620 -3.11 -24.15 26.93
CA PRO A 620 -4.02 -23.11 27.41
C PRO A 620 -3.26 -22.01 28.14
N VAL A 621 -3.65 -20.76 27.90
CA VAL A 621 -3.05 -19.59 28.53
C VAL A 621 -3.74 -19.27 29.85
N THR A 622 -3.01 -18.72 30.82
CA THR A 622 -3.55 -18.24 32.10
C THR A 622 -3.35 -16.75 32.19
N ALA A 623 -4.41 -15.95 32.36
CA ALA A 623 -4.26 -14.52 32.58
C ALA A 623 -3.92 -14.22 34.04
N ALA A 624 -3.02 -13.26 34.26
CA ALA A 624 -2.69 -12.75 35.59
C ALA A 624 -2.77 -11.22 35.61
N VAL A 625 -3.66 -10.67 36.43
CA VAL A 625 -3.77 -9.22 36.63
C VAL A 625 -2.68 -8.75 37.58
N LEU A 626 -1.83 -7.82 37.12
CA LEU A 626 -0.60 -7.47 37.84
C LEU A 626 -0.63 -6.11 38.54
N ASP A 627 -1.45 -5.17 38.08
CA ASP A 627 -1.47 -3.78 38.56
C ASP A 627 -2.75 -3.41 39.34
N CYS A 628 -3.59 -4.40 39.62
CA CYS A 628 -4.88 -4.23 40.29
C CYS A 628 -5.15 -5.41 41.22
N ASP A 629 -5.58 -5.12 42.44
CA ASP A 629 -5.98 -6.09 43.45
C ASP A 629 -7.31 -5.64 44.06
N ASP A 630 -8.40 -6.36 43.75
CA ASP A 630 -9.78 -6.00 44.15
C ASP A 630 -10.16 -4.52 43.94
N GLY A 631 -9.69 -3.93 42.83
CA GLY A 631 -9.97 -2.52 42.50
C GLY A 631 -9.04 -1.53 43.22
N LEU A 632 -7.99 -1.99 43.90
CA LEU A 632 -6.90 -1.16 44.38
C LEU A 632 -5.73 -1.24 43.39
N ARG A 633 -5.19 -0.08 42.99
CA ARG A 633 -4.02 -0.03 42.12
C ARG A 633 -2.78 -0.49 42.90
N LYS A 634 -1.99 -1.37 42.30
CA LYS A 634 -0.66 -1.75 42.79
C LYS A 634 0.38 -1.59 41.67
N PRO A 635 1.66 -1.35 41.99
CA PRO A 635 2.70 -1.29 40.98
C PRO A 635 2.86 -2.65 40.28
N VAL A 636 3.24 -2.62 38.99
CA VAL A 636 3.67 -3.82 38.28
C VAL A 636 4.89 -4.41 38.99
N PRO A 637 4.92 -5.72 39.29
CA PRO A 637 6.05 -6.37 39.96
C PRO A 637 7.40 -6.12 39.26
N PRO A 638 8.51 -6.16 40.00
CA PRO A 638 9.84 -6.06 39.42
C PRO A 638 10.15 -7.28 38.54
N VAL A 639 11.16 -7.16 37.65
CA VAL A 639 11.45 -8.15 36.59
C VAL A 639 11.74 -9.53 37.17
N GLU A 640 12.39 -9.60 38.31
CA GLU A 640 12.76 -10.83 39.00
C GLU A 640 11.52 -11.63 39.43
N GLU A 641 10.50 -10.94 39.95
CA GLU A 641 9.22 -11.56 40.30
C GLU A 641 8.43 -11.97 39.05
N LEU A 642 8.47 -11.14 38.00
CA LEU A 642 7.82 -11.42 36.72
C LEU A 642 8.37 -12.70 36.06
N ARG A 643 9.69 -12.91 36.09
CA ARG A 643 10.32 -14.15 35.58
C ARG A 643 9.90 -15.39 36.34
N GLY A 644 9.55 -15.25 37.62
CA GLY A 644 9.01 -16.35 38.44
C GLY A 644 7.62 -16.85 38.00
N LEU A 645 6.89 -16.09 37.17
CA LEU A 645 5.58 -16.50 36.67
C LEU A 645 5.70 -17.63 35.65
N SER A 646 4.71 -18.54 35.66
CA SER A 646 4.68 -19.70 34.75
C SER A 646 4.77 -19.27 33.28
N HIS A 647 5.37 -20.10 32.42
CA HIS A 647 5.49 -19.81 30.99
C HIS A 647 4.15 -19.67 30.26
N GLY A 648 3.06 -20.21 30.82
CA GLY A 648 1.70 -20.06 30.30
C GLY A 648 0.99 -18.78 30.73
N THR A 649 1.65 -17.90 31.49
CA THR A 649 1.03 -16.69 32.02
C THR A 649 0.99 -15.59 30.96
N VAL A 650 -0.19 -15.01 30.74
CA VAL A 650 -0.40 -13.77 29.99
C VAL A 650 -0.63 -12.63 30.98
N PRO A 651 0.32 -11.70 31.16
CA PRO A 651 0.16 -10.53 32.00
C PRO A 651 -1.00 -9.63 31.55
N VAL A 652 -1.75 -9.09 32.51
CA VAL A 652 -2.87 -8.17 32.27
C VAL A 652 -2.70 -6.91 33.13
N LEU A 653 -2.68 -5.74 32.49
CA LEU A 653 -2.69 -4.43 33.15
C LEU A 653 -4.08 -3.78 33.06
N CYS A 654 -4.79 -3.74 34.19
CA CYS A 654 -6.14 -3.20 34.30
C CYS A 654 -6.18 -1.67 34.40
N ARG A 655 -5.14 -1.05 34.98
CA ARG A 655 -5.12 0.34 35.41
C ARG A 655 -4.03 1.18 34.72
N LEU A 656 -3.60 0.76 33.53
CA LEU A 656 -2.68 1.54 32.69
C LEU A 656 -3.30 2.90 32.34
N ASP A 657 -2.66 3.98 32.76
CA ASP A 657 -2.99 5.35 32.38
C ASP A 657 -1.84 5.95 31.57
N PRO A 658 -1.93 5.99 30.23
CA PRO A 658 -0.83 6.46 29.39
C PRO A 658 -0.57 7.98 29.51
N ASN A 659 -1.54 8.74 30.04
CA ASN A 659 -1.41 10.16 30.33
C ASN A 659 -1.22 10.42 31.85
N GLY A 660 -1.05 9.34 32.62
CA GLY A 660 -0.95 9.34 34.07
C GLY A 660 0.48 9.50 34.58
N ARG A 661 0.75 9.01 35.80
CA ARG A 661 2.07 9.06 36.44
C ARG A 661 3.12 8.29 35.63
N GLU A 662 4.39 8.73 35.68
CA GLU A 662 5.57 8.15 34.99
C GLU A 662 5.73 6.61 35.09
N GLY A 663 5.06 5.94 36.03
CA GLY A 663 5.19 4.50 36.26
C GLY A 663 4.45 3.56 35.28
N ASP A 664 3.57 4.06 34.42
CA ASP A 664 2.74 3.20 33.55
C ASP A 664 3.46 2.72 32.29
N THR A 665 4.28 3.57 31.65
CA THR A 665 5.15 3.16 30.53
C THR A 665 6.25 2.22 31.00
N GLU A 666 6.82 2.48 32.19
CA GLU A 666 7.79 1.60 32.84
C GLU A 666 7.18 0.23 33.20
N GLY A 667 5.88 0.18 33.53
CA GLY A 667 5.15 -1.08 33.72
C GLY A 667 5.18 -1.96 32.47
N LEU A 668 4.95 -1.39 31.28
CA LEU A 668 5.04 -2.11 30.01
C LEU A 668 6.49 -2.53 29.72
N ALA A 669 7.47 -1.66 29.97
CA ALA A 669 8.89 -1.99 29.80
C ALA A 669 9.30 -3.20 30.67
N ARG A 670 8.83 -3.27 31.92
CA ARG A 670 9.08 -4.42 32.82
C ARG A 670 8.52 -5.73 32.28
N LEU A 671 7.33 -5.72 31.67
CA LEU A 671 6.79 -6.93 31.02
C LEU A 671 7.71 -7.42 29.90
N VAL A 672 8.22 -6.51 29.07
CA VAL A 672 9.14 -6.86 27.98
C VAL A 672 10.50 -7.36 28.51
N ARG A 673 11.04 -6.73 29.56
CA ARG A 673 12.27 -7.18 30.26
C ARG A 673 12.09 -8.52 30.99
N GLY A 674 10.87 -8.82 31.43
CA GLY A 674 10.48 -10.11 32.01
C GLY A 674 10.28 -11.23 30.99
N GLY A 675 10.54 -10.98 29.71
CA GLY A 675 10.45 -11.99 28.65
C GLY A 675 9.04 -12.24 28.10
N PHE A 676 8.06 -11.39 28.41
CA PHE A 676 6.69 -11.55 27.94
C PHE A 676 6.51 -10.96 26.53
N GLY A 677 6.36 -11.83 25.54
CA GLY A 677 5.97 -11.47 24.17
C GLY A 677 4.45 -11.36 23.96
N VAL A 678 3.64 -11.74 24.94
CA VAL A 678 2.17 -11.65 24.89
C VAL A 678 1.67 -11.03 26.19
N ALA A 679 0.99 -9.89 26.10
CA ALA A 679 0.40 -9.19 27.25
C ALA A 679 -0.85 -8.40 26.84
N LEU A 680 -1.75 -8.18 27.79
CA LEU A 680 -2.98 -7.41 27.59
C LEU A 680 -3.01 -6.21 28.53
N TRP A 681 -3.64 -5.13 28.10
CA TRP A 681 -3.96 -4.03 29.00
C TRP A 681 -5.22 -3.30 28.58
N ARG A 682 -5.69 -2.42 29.46
CA ARG A 682 -6.82 -1.53 29.22
C ARG A 682 -6.37 -0.08 29.33
N ARG A 683 -6.58 0.69 28.24
CA ARG A 683 -6.40 2.15 28.23
C ARG A 683 -7.62 2.82 28.89
N ARG A 684 -7.39 3.69 29.89
CA ARG A 684 -8.47 4.40 30.59
C ARG A 684 -8.66 5.82 30.04
N HIS A 685 -9.62 6.01 29.13
CA HIS A 685 -9.97 7.33 28.58
C HIS A 685 -10.93 8.11 29.51
N GLY A 686 -10.48 8.51 30.70
CA GLY A 686 -11.28 9.37 31.60
C GLY A 686 -12.60 8.76 32.10
N LEU A 687 -12.80 7.44 31.93
CA LEU A 687 -13.99 6.74 32.42
C LEU A 687 -14.00 6.69 33.95
N PRO A 688 -15.08 7.16 34.62
CA PRO A 688 -15.22 7.06 36.06
C PRO A 688 -15.14 5.58 36.46
N GLU A 689 -14.43 5.28 37.55
CA GLU A 689 -14.12 3.95 38.11
C GLU A 689 -14.91 2.79 37.48
N ALA A 690 -14.48 2.39 36.28
CA ALA A 690 -15.07 1.23 35.62
C ALA A 690 -14.81 0.02 36.52
N VAL A 691 -15.85 -0.76 36.79
CA VAL A 691 -15.83 -1.90 37.70
C VAL A 691 -14.72 -2.88 37.26
N CYS A 692 -13.56 -2.84 37.92
CA CYS A 692 -12.40 -3.66 37.57
C CYS A 692 -12.77 -5.16 37.53
N GLY A 693 -13.73 -5.58 38.35
CA GLY A 693 -14.20 -6.97 38.42
C GLY A 693 -14.73 -7.54 37.10
N GLU A 694 -15.42 -6.75 36.28
CA GLU A 694 -15.94 -7.23 34.99
C GLU A 694 -14.85 -7.34 33.94
N PHE A 695 -13.88 -6.42 33.95
CA PHE A 695 -12.70 -6.54 33.12
C PHE A 695 -11.86 -7.77 33.52
N HIS A 696 -11.60 -7.97 34.82
CA HIS A 696 -10.86 -9.12 35.33
C HIS A 696 -11.56 -10.43 34.93
N ARG A 697 -12.87 -10.53 35.18
CA ARG A 697 -13.67 -11.72 34.84
C ARG A 697 -13.70 -11.94 33.32
N GLY A 698 -13.96 -10.89 32.53
CA GLY A 698 -13.98 -10.98 31.07
C GLY A 698 -12.66 -11.47 30.49
N THR A 699 -11.52 -10.94 30.97
CA THR A 699 -10.20 -11.38 30.54
C THR A 699 -9.90 -12.83 30.95
N LEU A 700 -10.24 -13.23 32.18
CA LEU A 700 -10.03 -14.59 32.67
C LEU A 700 -10.92 -15.61 31.92
N ASP A 701 -12.21 -15.31 31.74
CA ASP A 701 -13.19 -16.27 31.23
C ASP A 701 -13.24 -16.33 29.70
N GLN A 702 -13.07 -15.20 29.01
CA GLN A 702 -13.24 -15.11 27.54
C GLN A 702 -11.92 -15.07 26.78
N ILE A 703 -10.84 -14.59 27.41
CA ILE A 703 -9.53 -14.41 26.76
C ILE A 703 -8.53 -15.48 27.22
N ALA A 704 -8.51 -15.81 28.52
CA ALA A 704 -7.61 -16.81 29.12
C ALA A 704 -8.27 -18.18 29.40
N GLY A 705 -9.30 -18.53 28.62
CA GLY A 705 -9.95 -19.82 28.65
C GLY A 705 -9.17 -20.94 27.92
N PRO A 706 -9.84 -21.96 27.34
CA PRO A 706 -9.22 -23.15 26.71
C PRO A 706 -8.34 -22.92 25.46
N VAL A 707 -7.95 -21.69 25.16
CA VAL A 707 -7.44 -21.27 23.85
C VAL A 707 -5.95 -20.95 23.93
N GLY A 708 -5.16 -21.40 22.95
CA GLY A 708 -3.75 -21.01 22.81
C GLY A 708 -3.60 -19.57 22.28
N ALA A 709 -2.45 -18.95 22.52
CA ALA A 709 -2.21 -17.53 22.25
C ALA A 709 -2.44 -17.10 20.78
N HIS A 710 -2.30 -18.01 19.81
CA HIS A 710 -2.52 -17.74 18.38
C HIS A 710 -3.91 -17.20 18.03
N ARG A 711 -4.92 -17.35 18.90
CA ARG A 711 -6.28 -16.82 18.68
C ARG A 711 -6.51 -15.44 19.29
N LEU A 712 -5.61 -14.95 20.14
CA LEU A 712 -5.78 -13.70 20.87
C LEU A 712 -6.00 -12.49 19.93
N PRO A 713 -5.25 -12.33 18.82
CA PRO A 713 -5.47 -11.20 17.92
C PRO A 713 -6.91 -11.12 17.37
N GLU A 714 -7.44 -12.25 16.91
CA GLU A 714 -8.81 -12.38 16.40
C GLU A 714 -9.86 -12.19 17.51
N ALA A 715 -9.64 -12.78 18.68
CA ALA A 715 -10.54 -12.64 19.82
C ALA A 715 -10.66 -11.18 20.30
N VAL A 716 -9.55 -10.45 20.33
CA VAL A 716 -9.53 -9.03 20.68
C VAL A 716 -10.26 -8.18 19.63
N ARG A 717 -10.05 -8.44 18.33
CA ARG A 717 -10.83 -7.80 17.26
C ARG A 717 -12.34 -8.06 17.45
N ASP A 718 -12.73 -9.31 17.68
CA ASP A 718 -14.14 -9.68 17.83
C ASP A 718 -14.80 -8.99 19.04
N LEU A 719 -14.05 -8.81 20.14
CA LEU A 719 -14.51 -8.04 21.29
C LEU A 719 -14.72 -6.58 20.93
N ARG A 720 -13.76 -5.95 20.22
CA ARG A 720 -13.89 -4.56 19.73
C ARG A 720 -15.08 -4.42 18.78
N PHE A 721 -15.29 -5.36 17.87
CA PHE A 721 -16.44 -5.40 16.97
C PHE A 721 -17.78 -5.49 17.70
N LYS A 722 -17.92 -6.39 18.67
CA LYS A 722 -19.14 -6.53 19.48
C LYS A 722 -19.41 -5.28 20.32
N LEU A 723 -18.38 -4.71 20.93
CA LEU A 723 -18.48 -3.46 21.70
C LEU A 723 -19.03 -2.32 20.84
N ARG A 724 -18.49 -2.14 19.64
CA ARG A 724 -18.93 -1.12 18.69
C ARG A 724 -20.33 -1.38 18.14
N SER A 725 -20.70 -2.64 17.98
CA SER A 725 -22.06 -3.07 17.60
C SER A 725 -23.11 -2.86 18.70
N GLY A 726 -22.75 -2.25 19.84
CA GLY A 726 -23.67 -1.94 20.93
C GLY A 726 -24.06 -3.14 21.79
N ARG A 727 -23.29 -4.22 21.77
CA ARG A 727 -23.58 -5.41 22.57
C ARG A 727 -23.28 -5.17 24.06
N PRO A 728 -24.30 -5.15 24.93
CA PRO A 728 -24.15 -4.70 26.32
C PRO A 728 -23.23 -5.61 27.15
N GLU A 729 -23.00 -6.85 26.75
CA GLU A 729 -22.10 -7.79 27.44
C GLU A 729 -20.60 -7.53 27.21
N THR A 730 -20.24 -6.58 26.33
CA THR A 730 -18.84 -6.35 25.92
C THR A 730 -18.26 -5.00 26.34
N PHE A 731 -19.01 -4.17 27.06
CA PHE A 731 -18.57 -2.84 27.55
C PHE A 731 -17.25 -2.86 28.34
N TRP A 732 -16.97 -3.94 29.06
CA TRP A 732 -15.75 -4.12 29.84
C TRP A 732 -14.48 -4.14 28.97
N ALA A 733 -14.58 -4.52 27.69
CA ALA A 733 -13.46 -4.60 26.75
C ALA A 733 -13.05 -3.23 26.17
N HIS A 734 -13.71 -2.15 26.56
CA HIS A 734 -13.36 -0.81 26.07
C HIS A 734 -11.92 -0.43 26.44
N GLY A 735 -11.14 -0.05 25.42
CA GLY A 735 -9.73 0.33 25.53
C GLY A 735 -8.76 -0.87 25.62
N ILE A 736 -9.22 -2.10 25.35
CA ILE A 736 -8.35 -3.28 25.38
C ILE A 736 -7.28 -3.21 24.28
N ALA A 737 -6.06 -3.57 24.64
CA ALA A 737 -4.91 -3.64 23.74
C ALA A 737 -4.11 -4.93 23.97
N LEU A 738 -3.36 -5.34 22.95
CA LEU A 738 -2.64 -6.61 22.90
C LEU A 738 -1.21 -6.37 22.39
N LEU A 739 -0.21 -6.67 23.23
CA LEU A 739 1.15 -6.95 22.80
C LEU A 739 1.17 -8.39 22.27
N TYR A 740 1.66 -8.56 21.05
CA TYR A 740 1.86 -9.86 20.42
C TYR A 740 3.13 -9.79 19.59
N ASP A 741 4.25 -10.08 20.24
CA ASP A 741 5.58 -9.94 19.68
C ASP A 741 6.28 -11.30 19.58
N ASP A 742 6.29 -11.85 18.38
CA ASP A 742 6.91 -13.14 18.08
C ASP A 742 8.45 -13.02 18.16
N PRO A 743 9.12 -13.75 19.07
CA PRO A 743 10.59 -13.75 19.13
C PRO A 743 11.24 -14.41 17.91
N HIS A 744 10.49 -15.16 17.10
CA HIS A 744 10.98 -15.81 15.88
C HIS A 744 10.84 -14.95 14.63
N GLN A 745 10.13 -13.83 14.70
CA GLN A 745 9.94 -12.91 13.59
C GLN A 745 10.78 -11.64 13.83
N PRO A 746 12.01 -11.52 13.30
CA PRO A 746 12.78 -10.28 13.43
C PRO A 746 12.07 -9.12 12.74
N LEU A 747 12.27 -7.90 13.23
CA LEU A 747 11.78 -6.69 12.56
C LEU A 747 12.72 -6.35 11.39
N PRO A 748 12.22 -5.75 10.29
CA PRO A 748 13.07 -5.30 9.20
C PRO A 748 14.20 -4.40 9.71
N GLY A 749 15.43 -4.61 9.25
CA GLY A 749 16.59 -3.78 9.63
C GLY A 749 17.28 -4.15 10.95
N THR A 750 16.72 -5.03 11.80
CA THR A 750 17.38 -5.44 13.06
C THR A 750 18.54 -6.44 12.87
N GLY A 751 18.87 -6.81 11.62
CA GLY A 751 19.97 -7.70 11.25
C GLY A 751 21.19 -7.01 10.62
N ASP A 752 21.07 -5.76 10.17
CA ASP A 752 22.16 -4.98 9.59
C ASP A 752 22.61 -3.92 10.62
N LEU A 753 23.32 -4.37 11.65
CA LEU A 753 24.32 -3.48 12.24
C LEU A 753 25.41 -3.29 11.18
N LEU A 754 25.20 -2.31 10.31
CA LEU A 754 26.28 -1.70 9.54
C LEU A 754 27.33 -1.27 10.57
N GLU A 755 28.43 -2.02 10.65
CA GLU A 755 29.69 -1.49 11.15
C GLU A 755 29.97 -0.26 10.30
N ALA A 756 29.72 0.92 10.88
CA ALA A 756 30.11 2.18 10.25
C ALA A 756 31.62 2.12 10.00
N PRO A 757 32.11 2.56 8.83
CA PRO A 757 33.54 2.54 8.51
C PRO A 757 34.38 3.42 9.44
#